data_AF-B2UL01-F1
#
_entry.id   AF-B2UL01-F1
#
_cell.length_a   1.000
_cell.length_b   1.000
_cell.length_c   1.000
_cell.angle_alpha   90.00
_cell.angle_beta   90.00
_cell.angle_gamma   90.00
#
_symmetry.space_group_name_H-M   'P 1'
#
loop_
_entity.id
_entity.type
_entity.pdbx_description
1 polymer ?
#
loop_
_entity_poly.entity_id
_entity_poly.type
_entity_poly.pdbx_seq_one_letter_code
_entity_poly.pdbx_strand_id
1 'polypeptide(L)'
;MNLPISIRGARQHNLRNLNLDLPSNKLIVFCGPSGSGKSSLAFDTLFSESRRRFLDCLSARSRQGMDQPEKPEVDSITGLPPALCLEQSARQQSSRTLLGSITEILDYLRILYAAAGTPHDPETGKELERKSPDRITEELVSLPEHTRLILTAPAENLLAQDPAATLADFQRQGFLRVYWNGEMRDIEEISSPVPPPPDAALVIDRLIVRGENTASRIADSLQTALRINPDEVRAIITIPGEEASIRAFHTRYRNPETGFLLPQLTPRHFSFNSPLGACPSCRGTGLNEQENGPCRACGGQRLSPLALAVTMPAPDRAYNLAELTALPLEDMAGELERLKTPPSLAAALTPLMEEINKRVRFLNELGLSYLSLDRQANTLSGGELQRARLASQLGGGLSGVLYILDEPTAGLHPADTDRLLRALRTLRNQGNTVLVVEHDEQILTAADHLVDMGPGSGTNGGRILAQGSLAEILGNSGSPTGEWLSGKRNMPASGRKTAPAGRLVLTGADKHNLNNVTLNIPVGTLTCISGPSGSGKSTLVRDCLIPAVRQDLSGKKGIPRRVQGTEHFNRLVVIDQSPIGKTPRSTPATATGLLQVLRPLYAQLPLSKQRGYTAARFSPNIRGGRCERCQGTGMIEVDMNFLGNVAMPCDACQGQCYNRETLEVTWKGKSIAQALALTVDEAAEFFSSLPRAAAILKSMQDVGLGYLNLNRRADTLSGGESQRIKIAAELAKAPAWKLEEDGKRALFILDEPTSGLHFNEVALLLAALFRLRDAGHTILCVEHHKDLLNAADYLVDMGPGAGRHGGNIVAEGSPADVASNPEAPTSPWLVPR
;
A
#
# COMPACT_ATOMS: atom_id res chain seq x y z
N MET A 1 -23.81 21.58 -18.85
CA MET A 1 -22.93 20.80 -19.75
C MET A 1 -21.51 21.06 -19.30
N ASN A 2 -20.77 20.05 -18.85
CA ASN A 2 -19.36 20.24 -18.46
C ASN A 2 -18.52 20.44 -19.73
N LEU A 3 -17.66 21.46 -19.72
CA LEU A 3 -16.73 21.74 -20.82
C LEU A 3 -15.75 20.56 -20.98
N PRO A 4 -15.35 20.20 -22.23
CA PRO A 4 -14.30 19.20 -22.44
C PRO A 4 -12.96 19.70 -21.87
N ILE A 5 -12.07 18.75 -21.54
CA ILE A 5 -10.69 19.05 -21.19
C ILE A 5 -9.92 19.19 -22.50
N SER A 6 -9.60 20.42 -22.90
CA SER A 6 -8.92 20.72 -24.16
C SER A 6 -7.44 20.98 -23.92
N ILE A 7 -6.60 20.17 -24.55
CA ILE A 7 -5.14 20.23 -24.48
C ILE A 7 -4.62 20.75 -25.82
N ARG A 8 -3.76 21.76 -25.81
CA ARG A 8 -3.15 22.32 -27.02
C ARG A 8 -1.64 22.40 -26.91
N GLY A 9 -0.96 21.86 -27.92
CA GLY A 9 0.50 21.89 -28.07
C GLY A 9 1.28 21.23 -26.93
N ALA A 10 0.86 20.05 -26.45
CA ALA A 10 1.63 19.35 -25.41
C ALA A 10 2.91 18.72 -26.01
N ARG A 11 4.04 19.01 -25.35
CA ARG A 11 5.41 18.69 -25.79
C ARG A 11 6.27 18.03 -24.70
N GLN A 12 5.71 17.80 -23.51
CA GLN A 12 6.41 17.17 -22.40
C GLN A 12 7.10 15.85 -22.84
N HIS A 13 8.39 15.71 -22.53
CA HIS A 13 9.20 14.54 -22.89
C HIS A 13 9.22 14.23 -24.40
N ASN A 14 8.55 13.16 -24.83
CA ASN A 14 8.52 12.71 -26.23
C ASN A 14 7.24 13.11 -26.97
N LEU A 15 6.33 13.87 -26.34
CA LEU A 15 5.08 14.32 -26.96
C LEU A 15 5.35 15.25 -28.15
N ARG A 16 4.64 15.04 -29.27
CA ARG A 16 4.92 15.70 -30.55
C ARG A 16 3.95 16.86 -30.83
N ASN A 17 3.95 17.88 -29.96
CA ASN A 17 3.10 19.06 -30.08
C ASN A 17 1.61 18.72 -30.28
N LEU A 18 1.10 17.81 -29.45
CA LEU A 18 -0.21 17.21 -29.66
C LEU A 18 -1.35 18.13 -29.20
N ASN A 19 -2.49 18.01 -29.89
CA ASN A 19 -3.76 18.61 -29.52
C ASN A 19 -4.77 17.50 -29.26
N LEU A 20 -5.53 17.60 -28.18
CA LEU A 20 -6.48 16.56 -27.76
C LEU A 20 -7.66 17.19 -27.01
N ASP A 21 -8.86 16.69 -27.25
CA ASP A 21 -10.08 17.09 -26.54
C ASP A 21 -10.67 15.86 -25.85
N LEU A 22 -10.71 15.89 -24.52
CA LEU A 22 -11.20 14.78 -23.72
C LEU A 22 -12.60 15.07 -23.18
N PRO A 23 -13.54 14.10 -23.25
CA PRO A 23 -14.89 14.30 -22.76
C PRO A 23 -14.92 14.26 -21.22
N SER A 24 -15.52 15.28 -20.61
CA SER A 24 -15.72 15.32 -19.15
C SER A 24 -16.78 14.32 -18.67
N ASN A 25 -16.66 13.87 -17.43
CA ASN A 25 -17.55 12.90 -16.76
C ASN A 25 -17.62 11.52 -17.44
N LYS A 26 -16.52 11.12 -18.09
CA LYS A 26 -16.38 9.85 -18.79
C LYS A 26 -15.25 9.02 -18.18
N LEU A 27 -15.32 7.70 -18.41
CA LEU A 27 -14.21 6.78 -18.26
C LEU A 27 -13.37 6.84 -19.54
N ILE A 28 -12.25 7.53 -19.47
CA ILE A 28 -11.28 7.70 -20.55
C ILE A 28 -10.15 6.71 -20.33
N VAL A 29 -9.73 6.01 -21.37
CA VAL A 29 -8.60 5.07 -21.29
C VAL A 29 -7.54 5.43 -22.33
N PHE A 30 -6.30 5.61 -21.87
CA PHE A 30 -5.12 5.81 -22.70
C PHE A 30 -4.41 4.47 -22.90
N CYS A 31 -4.19 4.09 -24.16
CA CYS A 31 -3.57 2.84 -24.54
C CYS A 31 -2.45 3.02 -25.59
N GLY A 32 -1.77 1.94 -25.92
CA GLY A 32 -0.62 1.92 -26.84
C GLY A 32 0.69 1.44 -26.17
N PRO A 33 1.79 1.24 -26.92
CA PRO A 33 3.00 0.59 -26.41
C PRO A 33 3.69 1.32 -25.24
N SER A 34 4.49 0.60 -24.44
CA SER A 34 5.34 1.20 -23.40
C SER A 34 6.18 2.34 -23.98
N GLY A 35 6.28 3.47 -23.29
CA GLY A 35 7.03 4.63 -23.78
C GLY A 35 6.39 5.38 -24.96
N SER A 36 5.14 5.11 -25.34
CA SER A 36 4.43 5.87 -26.38
C SER A 36 4.06 7.30 -25.97
N GLY A 37 4.22 7.66 -24.69
CA GLY A 37 3.90 8.99 -24.16
C GLY A 37 2.63 9.07 -23.32
N LYS A 38 1.97 7.93 -23.03
CA LYS A 38 0.76 7.87 -22.18
C LYS A 38 0.96 8.54 -20.82
N SER A 39 1.99 8.09 -20.09
CA SER A 39 2.33 8.61 -18.77
C SER A 39 2.80 10.07 -18.83
N SER A 40 3.53 10.46 -19.88
CA SER A 40 3.93 11.85 -20.11
C SER A 40 2.72 12.79 -20.25
N LEU A 41 1.65 12.32 -20.90
CA LEU A 41 0.42 13.10 -21.07
C LEU A 41 -0.47 13.06 -19.82
N ALA A 42 -0.67 11.88 -19.23
CA ALA A 42 -1.54 11.72 -18.07
C ALA A 42 -0.94 12.32 -16.79
N PHE A 43 0.29 11.97 -16.43
CA PHE A 43 0.91 12.35 -15.17
C PHE A 43 1.75 13.63 -15.33
N ASP A 44 2.72 13.60 -16.23
CA ASP A 44 3.70 14.71 -16.32
C ASP A 44 3.08 15.99 -16.91
N THR A 45 1.95 15.90 -17.61
CA THR A 45 1.23 17.04 -18.18
C THR A 45 -0.06 17.35 -17.43
N LEU A 46 -1.07 16.47 -17.48
CA LEU A 46 -2.41 16.75 -16.92
C LEU A 46 -2.40 16.82 -15.39
N PHE A 47 -1.86 15.79 -14.72
CA PHE A 47 -1.78 15.78 -13.26
C PHE A 47 -0.90 16.91 -12.73
N SER A 48 0.30 17.09 -13.31
CA SER A 48 1.22 18.17 -12.94
C SER A 48 0.58 19.55 -13.06
N GLU A 49 -0.07 19.85 -14.19
CA GLU A 49 -0.73 21.14 -14.39
C GLU A 49 -1.92 21.34 -13.44
N SER A 50 -2.72 20.30 -13.20
CA SER A 50 -3.85 20.37 -12.27
C SER A 50 -3.38 20.61 -10.83
N ARG A 51 -2.36 19.87 -10.38
CA ARG A 51 -1.74 20.04 -9.06
C ARG A 51 -1.13 21.44 -8.91
N ARG A 52 -0.46 21.94 -9.95
CA ARG A 52 0.10 23.30 -9.97
C ARG A 52 -1.00 24.35 -9.77
N ARG A 53 -2.07 24.27 -10.57
CA ARG A 53 -3.23 25.18 -10.47
C ARG A 53 -3.89 25.13 -9.09
N PHE A 54 -4.03 23.94 -8.52
CA PHE A 54 -4.59 23.78 -7.18
C PHE A 54 -3.72 24.43 -6.10
N LEU A 55 -2.40 24.22 -6.15
CA LEU A 55 -1.46 24.83 -5.22
C LEU A 55 -1.42 26.36 -5.35
N ASP A 56 -1.61 26.90 -6.56
CA ASP A 56 -1.70 28.34 -6.81
C ASP A 56 -2.94 28.98 -6.15
N CYS A 57 -3.97 28.20 -5.84
CA CYS A 57 -5.15 28.65 -5.08
C CYS A 57 -4.92 28.69 -3.55
N LEU A 58 -3.92 28.01 -3.02
CA LEU A 58 -3.63 27.98 -1.59
C LEU A 58 -2.99 29.29 -1.12
N SER A 59 -3.17 29.65 0.15
CA SER A 59 -2.50 30.83 0.73
C SER A 59 -0.99 30.65 0.76
N ALA A 60 -0.22 31.75 0.69
CA ALA A 60 1.25 31.71 0.70
C ALA A 60 1.82 30.93 1.91
N ARG A 61 1.16 31.04 3.07
CA ARG A 61 1.51 30.29 4.28
C ARG A 61 1.28 28.77 4.14
N SER A 62 0.23 28.36 3.43
CA SER A 62 -0.07 26.94 3.20
C SER A 62 0.86 26.32 2.16
N ARG A 63 1.39 27.13 1.24
CA ARG A 63 2.44 26.72 0.28
C ARG A 63 3.81 26.59 0.92
N GLN A 64 4.03 27.14 2.12
CA GLN A 64 5.30 27.11 2.80
C GLN A 64 5.67 25.66 3.16
N GLY A 65 6.68 25.10 2.47
CA GLY A 65 7.09 23.70 2.62
C GLY A 65 6.48 22.73 1.60
N MET A 66 5.62 23.20 0.69
CA MET A 66 5.14 22.40 -0.45
C MET A 66 6.00 22.67 -1.68
N ASP A 67 6.43 21.61 -2.37
CA ASP A 67 7.08 21.76 -3.68
C ASP A 67 6.11 22.34 -4.69
N GLN A 68 6.57 23.33 -5.46
CA GLN A 68 5.79 23.81 -6.59
C GLN A 68 6.20 22.96 -7.81
N PRO A 69 5.28 22.15 -8.37
CA PRO A 69 5.62 21.34 -9.54
C PRO A 69 6.07 22.23 -10.69
N GLU A 70 7.09 21.77 -11.43
CA GLU A 70 7.53 22.44 -12.65
C GLU A 70 6.36 22.59 -13.63
N LYS A 71 6.31 23.73 -14.31
CA LYS A 71 5.27 23.98 -15.31
C LYS A 71 5.50 23.04 -16.49
N PRO A 72 4.52 22.20 -16.87
CA PRO A 72 4.69 21.28 -17.99
C PRO A 72 4.79 22.02 -19.32
N GLU A 73 5.46 21.40 -20.29
CA GLU A 73 5.62 21.94 -21.65
C GLU A 73 4.33 21.78 -22.46
N VAL A 74 3.42 22.75 -22.33
CA VAL A 74 2.13 22.81 -23.04
C VAL A 74 1.75 24.26 -23.36
N ASP A 75 1.09 24.50 -24.49
CA ASP A 75 0.65 25.86 -24.87
C ASP A 75 -0.55 26.30 -24.03
N SER A 76 -1.59 25.46 -23.96
CA SER A 76 -2.74 25.71 -23.09
C SER A 76 -3.49 24.43 -22.73
N ILE A 77 -4.10 24.43 -21.54
CA ILE A 77 -5.07 23.42 -21.12
C ILE A 77 -6.29 24.13 -20.53
N THR A 78 -7.46 23.93 -21.12
CA THR A 78 -8.74 24.48 -20.64
C THR A 78 -9.67 23.37 -20.16
N GLY A 79 -10.61 23.69 -19.28
CA GLY A 79 -11.56 22.70 -18.73
C GLY A 79 -10.96 21.69 -17.74
N LEU A 80 -9.69 21.83 -17.34
CA LEU A 80 -9.00 20.89 -16.44
C LEU A 80 -9.49 21.04 -14.98
N PRO A 81 -10.15 20.03 -14.39
CA PRO A 81 -10.54 20.05 -12.99
C PRO A 81 -9.35 19.73 -12.03
N PRO A 82 -9.52 19.88 -10.70
CA PRO A 82 -8.59 19.33 -9.73
C PRO A 82 -8.41 17.83 -9.95
N ALA A 83 -7.16 17.36 -9.93
CA ALA A 83 -6.81 15.98 -10.25
C ALA A 83 -6.23 15.24 -9.04
N LEU A 84 -6.60 13.97 -8.92
CA LEU A 84 -6.06 13.03 -7.95
C LEU A 84 -5.41 11.86 -8.68
N CYS A 85 -4.15 11.60 -8.35
CA CYS A 85 -3.36 10.52 -8.95
C CYS A 85 -3.31 9.30 -8.02
N LEU A 86 -3.61 8.12 -8.57
CA LEU A 86 -3.55 6.83 -7.88
C LEU A 86 -2.47 5.94 -8.50
N GLU A 87 -1.20 6.19 -8.13
CA GLU A 87 -0.05 5.39 -8.56
C GLU A 87 0.11 4.10 -7.73
N GLN A 88 0.68 3.06 -8.35
CA GLN A 88 1.07 1.81 -7.69
C GLN A 88 2.33 1.94 -6.83
N SER A 89 3.16 2.97 -7.07
CA SER A 89 4.46 3.07 -6.43
C SER A 89 4.33 3.32 -4.92
N ALA A 90 4.71 2.31 -4.15
CA ALA A 90 4.96 2.42 -2.73
C ALA A 90 6.27 3.20 -2.52
N ARG A 91 6.25 4.53 -2.74
CA ARG A 91 7.32 5.41 -2.24
C ARG A 91 7.54 5.05 -0.77
N GLN A 92 8.78 4.66 -0.41
CA GLN A 92 9.22 4.10 0.88
C GLN A 92 8.23 4.35 2.02
N GLN A 93 7.19 3.52 2.12
CA GLN A 93 6.19 3.66 3.16
C GLN A 93 6.83 3.20 4.47
N SER A 94 6.66 4.00 5.53
CA SER A 94 7.11 3.62 6.86
C SER A 94 6.39 2.35 7.33
N SER A 95 7.06 1.52 8.13
CA SER A 95 6.44 0.38 8.85
C SER A 95 5.31 0.78 9.80
N ARG A 96 5.15 2.09 10.05
CA ARG A 96 4.04 2.69 10.81
C ARG A 96 2.77 2.95 10.01
N THR A 97 2.83 2.94 8.68
CA THR A 97 1.62 3.13 7.85
C THR A 97 0.88 1.80 7.73
N LEU A 98 -0.41 1.78 8.09
CA LEU A 98 -1.27 0.60 8.02
C LEU A 98 -2.37 0.79 6.97
N LEU A 99 -2.98 -0.31 6.53
CA LEU A 99 -4.15 -0.28 5.64
C LEU A 99 -5.29 0.57 6.24
N GLY A 100 -5.55 0.41 7.54
CA GLY A 100 -6.55 1.21 8.26
C GLY A 100 -6.24 2.71 8.32
N SER A 101 -4.96 3.09 8.26
CA SER A 101 -4.55 4.50 8.18
C SER A 101 -4.72 5.07 6.77
N ILE A 102 -4.42 4.29 5.72
CA ILE A 102 -4.57 4.71 4.31
C ILE A 102 -6.05 4.95 3.95
N THR A 103 -6.92 4.16 4.55
CA THR A 103 -8.37 4.16 4.29
C THR A 103 -9.15 5.05 5.26
N GLU A 104 -8.45 5.65 6.24
CA GLU A 104 -8.98 6.48 7.33
C GLU A 104 -9.97 5.75 8.26
N ILE A 105 -10.27 4.47 8.01
CA ILE A 105 -11.18 3.65 8.82
C ILE A 105 -10.70 3.62 10.27
N LEU A 106 -9.39 3.55 10.48
CA LEU A 106 -8.81 3.54 11.81
C LEU A 106 -9.08 4.82 12.59
N ASP A 107 -9.22 5.98 11.93
CA ASP A 107 -9.52 7.25 12.60
C ASP A 107 -10.97 7.27 13.11
N TYR A 108 -11.91 6.77 12.31
CA TYR A 108 -13.29 6.59 12.74
C TYR A 108 -13.41 5.59 13.89
N LEU A 109 -12.67 4.47 13.83
CA LEU A 109 -12.63 3.50 14.92
C LEU A 109 -12.07 4.11 16.21
N ARG A 110 -11.02 4.95 16.14
CA ARG A 110 -10.49 5.64 17.32
C ARG A 110 -11.52 6.55 17.98
N ILE A 111 -12.36 7.21 17.18
CA ILE A 111 -13.47 8.03 17.67
C ILE A 111 -14.51 7.13 18.36
N LEU A 112 -14.90 6.03 17.70
CA LEU A 112 -15.86 5.07 18.23
C LEU A 112 -15.41 4.51 19.59
N TYR A 113 -14.18 4.00 19.69
CA TYR A 113 -13.66 3.41 20.93
C TYR A 113 -13.50 4.45 22.05
N ALA A 114 -13.11 5.69 21.72
CA ALA A 114 -13.02 6.75 22.71
C ALA A 114 -14.38 7.19 23.26
N ALA A 115 -15.44 7.13 22.43
CA ALA A 115 -16.78 7.55 22.81
C ALA A 115 -17.61 6.45 23.48
N ALA A 116 -17.49 5.20 23.00
CA ALA A 116 -18.42 4.11 23.31
C ALA A 116 -17.77 2.87 23.94
N GLY A 117 -16.43 2.79 23.97
CA GLY A 117 -15.74 1.62 24.48
C GLY A 117 -15.94 1.42 25.99
N THR A 118 -16.11 0.16 26.39
CA THR A 118 -16.15 -0.28 27.78
C THR A 118 -14.72 -0.42 28.30
N PRO A 119 -14.30 0.41 29.26
CA PRO A 119 -12.94 0.37 29.78
C PRO A 119 -12.79 -0.69 30.88
N HIS A 120 -11.66 -1.39 30.85
CA HIS A 120 -11.26 -2.36 31.87
C HIS A 120 -9.98 -1.88 32.55
N ASP A 121 -9.73 -2.38 33.75
CA ASP A 121 -8.46 -2.18 34.42
C ASP A 121 -7.33 -2.91 33.66
N PRO A 122 -6.24 -2.22 33.27
CA PRO A 122 -5.19 -2.85 32.46
C PRO A 122 -4.39 -3.95 33.18
N GLU A 123 -4.42 -3.99 34.52
CA GLU A 123 -3.68 -4.97 35.32
C GLU A 123 -4.55 -6.19 35.65
N THR A 124 -5.80 -5.97 36.04
CA THR A 124 -6.71 -7.03 36.49
C THR A 124 -7.68 -7.52 35.42
N GLY A 125 -7.90 -6.74 34.35
CA GLY A 125 -8.87 -7.04 33.29
C GLY A 125 -10.34 -6.90 33.70
N LYS A 126 -10.63 -6.46 34.93
CA LYS A 126 -12.00 -6.23 35.41
C LYS A 126 -12.59 -4.99 34.75
N GLU A 127 -13.87 -5.07 34.38
CA GLU A 127 -14.62 -3.92 33.86
C GLU A 127 -14.64 -2.81 34.90
N LEU A 128 -14.36 -1.58 34.48
CA LEU A 128 -14.38 -0.44 35.39
C LEU A 128 -15.81 0.01 35.61
N GLU A 129 -16.11 0.35 36.86
CA GLU A 129 -17.44 0.82 37.23
C GLU A 129 -17.47 2.35 37.27
N ARG A 130 -18.58 2.93 36.84
CA ARG A 130 -18.96 4.33 37.10
C ARG A 130 -20.46 4.41 37.33
N LYS A 131 -20.91 5.42 38.06
CA LYS A 131 -22.34 5.74 38.19
C LYS A 131 -22.64 7.08 37.53
N SER A 132 -23.70 7.12 36.72
CA SER A 132 -24.18 8.39 36.17
C SER A 132 -24.89 9.21 37.27
N PRO A 133 -24.93 10.55 37.15
CA PRO A 133 -25.65 11.38 38.11
C PRO A 133 -27.12 10.96 38.28
N ASP A 134 -27.77 10.58 37.20
CA ASP A 134 -29.16 10.11 37.22
C ASP A 134 -29.31 8.80 38.01
N ARG A 135 -28.39 7.84 37.83
CA ARG A 135 -28.39 6.58 38.59
C ARG A 135 -28.14 6.79 40.07
N ILE A 136 -27.23 7.71 40.42
CA ILE A 136 -26.98 8.08 41.82
C ILE A 136 -28.25 8.71 42.40
N THR A 137 -28.92 9.57 41.65
CA THR A 137 -30.19 10.20 42.07
C THR A 137 -31.28 9.15 42.28
N GLU A 138 -31.50 8.24 41.32
CA GLU A 138 -32.44 7.13 41.44
C GLU A 138 -32.18 6.28 42.69
N GLU A 139 -30.92 5.93 42.94
CA GLU A 139 -30.51 5.13 44.08
C GLU A 139 -30.77 5.86 45.41
N LEU A 140 -30.46 7.15 45.50
CA LEU A 140 -30.72 7.96 46.69
C LEU A 140 -32.22 8.21 46.93
N VAL A 141 -33.01 8.34 45.86
CA VAL A 141 -34.48 8.47 45.95
C VAL A 141 -35.13 7.16 46.39
N SER A 142 -34.55 6.01 46.02
CA SER A 142 -35.06 4.68 46.38
C SER A 142 -34.88 4.28 47.85
N LEU A 143 -34.19 5.10 48.65
CA LEU A 143 -34.00 4.86 50.08
C LEU A 143 -35.34 4.99 50.86
N PRO A 144 -35.47 4.34 52.04
CA PRO A 144 -36.69 4.39 52.84
C PRO A 144 -37.15 5.82 53.14
N GLU A 145 -38.47 6.05 53.21
CA GLU A 145 -39.00 7.36 53.59
C GLU A 145 -38.46 7.81 54.95
N HIS A 146 -38.27 9.13 55.10
CA HIS A 146 -37.68 9.76 56.27
C HIS A 146 -36.18 9.52 56.49
N THR A 147 -35.48 8.87 55.54
CA THR A 147 -34.02 8.81 55.53
C THR A 147 -33.43 10.21 55.43
N ARG A 148 -32.47 10.54 56.31
CA ARG A 148 -31.71 11.81 56.26
C ARG A 148 -30.49 11.61 55.37
N LEU A 149 -30.29 12.53 54.43
CA LEU A 149 -29.18 12.54 53.48
C LEU A 149 -28.39 13.83 53.64
N ILE A 150 -27.08 13.71 53.77
CA ILE A 150 -26.14 14.83 53.65
C ILE A 150 -25.29 14.55 52.42
N LEU A 151 -25.47 15.33 51.36
CA LEU A 151 -24.66 15.25 50.17
C LEU A 151 -23.42 16.10 50.34
N THR A 152 -22.26 15.50 50.11
CA THR A 152 -20.96 16.16 50.28
C THR A 152 -20.06 15.96 49.04
N ALA A 153 -19.26 16.98 48.75
CA ALA A 153 -18.21 16.92 47.74
C ALA A 153 -16.86 16.70 48.42
N PRO A 154 -16.19 15.54 48.25
CA PRO A 154 -14.86 15.29 48.82
C PRO A 154 -13.88 16.36 48.35
N ALA A 155 -13.20 16.99 49.29
CA ALA A 155 -12.35 18.16 49.04
C ALA A 155 -10.93 17.96 49.59
N GLU A 156 -10.56 16.76 50.03
CA GLU A 156 -9.29 16.46 50.69
C GLU A 156 -8.10 16.87 49.80
N ASN A 157 -8.18 16.60 48.50
CA ASN A 157 -7.13 16.95 47.54
C ASN A 157 -7.02 18.45 47.27
N LEU A 158 -8.15 19.17 47.22
CA LEU A 158 -8.17 20.63 47.05
C LEU A 158 -7.62 21.32 48.30
N LEU A 159 -8.08 20.86 49.47
CA LEU A 159 -7.64 21.32 50.78
C LEU A 159 -6.17 20.97 51.07
N ALA A 160 -5.64 19.87 50.52
CA ALA A 160 -4.22 19.51 50.69
C ALA A 160 -3.27 20.43 49.91
N GLN A 161 -3.75 21.11 48.85
CA GLN A 161 -2.94 22.06 48.07
C GLN A 161 -2.85 23.43 48.76
N ASP A 162 -4.00 24.01 49.12
CA ASP A 162 -4.08 25.29 49.83
C ASP A 162 -5.35 25.33 50.70
N PRO A 163 -5.29 24.88 51.96
CA PRO A 163 -6.48 24.74 52.81
C PRO A 163 -7.15 26.09 53.11
N ALA A 164 -6.35 27.13 53.38
CA ALA A 164 -6.87 28.44 53.78
C ALA A 164 -7.56 29.17 52.61
N ALA A 165 -6.95 29.14 51.42
CA ALA A 165 -7.56 29.73 50.23
C ALA A 165 -8.83 28.97 49.81
N THR A 166 -8.77 27.62 49.83
CA THR A 166 -9.90 26.78 49.42
C THR A 166 -11.12 26.96 50.33
N LEU A 167 -10.93 27.00 51.65
CA LEU A 167 -12.03 27.25 52.60
C LEU A 167 -12.62 28.66 52.46
N ALA A 168 -11.78 29.67 52.24
CA ALA A 168 -12.24 31.05 51.99
C ALA A 168 -13.02 31.15 50.67
N ASP A 169 -12.62 30.42 49.63
CA ASP A 169 -13.32 30.38 48.35
C ASP A 169 -14.67 29.65 48.47
N PHE A 170 -14.76 28.58 49.26
CA PHE A 170 -16.04 27.94 49.56
C PHE A 170 -16.99 28.89 50.29
N GLN A 171 -16.50 29.67 51.27
CA GLN A 171 -17.32 30.68 51.94
C GLN A 171 -17.80 31.78 50.98
N ARG A 172 -16.93 32.27 50.07
CA ARG A 172 -17.31 33.26 49.04
C ARG A 172 -18.38 32.73 48.09
N GLN A 173 -18.37 31.42 47.81
CA GLN A 173 -19.38 30.74 47.01
C GLN A 173 -20.69 30.46 47.78
N GLY A 174 -20.75 30.81 49.08
CA GLY A 174 -21.94 30.71 49.91
C GLY A 174 -22.06 29.39 50.69
N PHE A 175 -21.04 28.53 50.67
CA PHE A 175 -21.04 27.33 51.49
C PHE A 175 -20.66 27.66 52.93
N LEU A 176 -21.35 27.05 53.89
CA LEU A 176 -21.18 27.35 55.32
C LEU A 176 -20.51 26.22 56.11
N ARG A 177 -20.54 24.98 55.57
CA ARG A 177 -20.25 23.77 56.34
C ARG A 177 -19.36 22.79 55.61
N VAL A 178 -18.51 22.12 56.39
CA VAL A 178 -17.71 20.98 55.96
C VAL A 178 -17.96 19.79 56.85
N TYR A 179 -17.76 18.60 56.30
CA TYR A 179 -17.65 17.37 57.04
C TYR A 179 -16.17 17.15 57.36
N TRP A 180 -15.85 16.92 58.64
CA TRP A 180 -14.49 16.94 59.15
C TRP A 180 -14.37 16.03 60.39
N ASN A 181 -13.51 15.00 60.34
CA ASN A 181 -13.31 14.05 61.45
C ASN A 181 -14.61 13.38 61.95
N GLY A 182 -15.48 12.97 61.04
CA GLY A 182 -16.74 12.29 61.35
C GLY A 182 -17.89 13.21 61.78
N GLU A 183 -17.69 14.52 61.79
CA GLU A 183 -18.70 15.50 62.23
C GLU A 183 -18.89 16.63 61.21
N MET A 184 -20.08 17.22 61.20
CA MET A 184 -20.36 18.43 60.43
C MET A 184 -19.98 19.67 61.26
N ARG A 185 -19.13 20.53 60.71
CA ARG A 185 -18.65 21.77 61.38
C ARG A 185 -18.82 22.97 60.47
N ASP A 186 -18.98 24.15 61.07
CA ASP A 186 -19.02 25.40 60.30
C ASP A 186 -17.60 25.75 59.83
N ILE A 187 -17.44 26.29 58.62
CA ILE A 187 -16.12 26.52 58.01
C ILE A 187 -15.25 27.45 58.87
N GLU A 188 -15.87 28.40 59.57
CA GLU A 188 -15.21 29.35 60.47
C GLU A 188 -14.54 28.68 61.69
N GLU A 189 -15.01 27.49 62.07
CA GLU A 189 -14.51 26.73 63.22
C GLU A 189 -13.31 25.83 62.85
N ILE A 190 -12.98 25.71 61.56
CA ILE A 190 -11.89 24.86 61.08
C ILE A 190 -10.56 25.61 61.18
N SER A 191 -9.77 25.24 62.19
CA SER A 191 -8.39 25.70 62.33
C SER A 191 -7.44 24.87 61.47
N SER A 192 -7.18 25.29 60.22
CA SER A 192 -6.29 24.70 59.19
C SER A 192 -5.31 23.59 59.63
N PRO A 193 -5.74 22.31 59.75
CA PRO A 193 -4.83 21.19 59.93
C PRO A 193 -4.23 20.82 58.57
N VAL A 194 -2.90 20.71 58.51
CA VAL A 194 -2.18 20.14 57.36
C VAL A 194 -1.52 18.83 57.81
N PRO A 195 -1.83 17.68 57.20
CA PRO A 195 -2.82 17.50 56.12
C PRO A 195 -4.28 17.53 56.63
N PRO A 196 -5.25 17.86 55.76
CA PRO A 196 -6.67 17.71 56.06
C PRO A 196 -7.02 16.24 56.32
N PRO A 197 -8.08 15.93 57.09
CA PRO A 197 -8.45 14.56 57.37
C PRO A 197 -8.97 13.87 56.10
N PRO A 198 -8.85 12.53 56.00
CA PRO A 198 -9.23 11.77 54.81
C PRO A 198 -10.73 11.81 54.46
N ASP A 199 -11.56 12.29 55.37
CA ASP A 199 -13.01 12.43 55.19
C ASP A 199 -13.44 13.88 54.92
N ALA A 200 -12.50 14.82 54.76
CA ALA A 200 -12.78 16.23 54.56
C ALA A 200 -13.59 16.47 53.28
N ALA A 201 -14.86 16.86 53.43
CA ALA A 201 -15.78 17.07 52.32
C ALA A 201 -16.63 18.32 52.54
N LEU A 202 -16.91 19.08 51.47
CA LEU A 202 -17.80 20.23 51.55
C LEU A 202 -19.27 19.76 51.62
N VAL A 203 -20.05 20.30 52.55
CA VAL A 203 -21.47 19.96 52.65
C VAL A 203 -22.27 20.78 51.65
N ILE A 204 -22.94 20.10 50.73
CA ILE A 204 -23.68 20.73 49.62
C ILE A 204 -25.14 20.95 49.98
N ASP A 205 -25.84 19.89 50.42
CA ASP A 205 -27.24 19.98 50.84
C ASP A 205 -27.56 18.93 51.91
N ARG A 206 -28.64 19.19 52.65
CA ARG A 206 -29.19 18.33 53.70
C ARG A 206 -30.67 18.09 53.40
N LEU A 207 -30.97 16.83 53.16
CA LEU A 207 -32.24 16.39 52.59
C LEU A 207 -32.89 15.33 53.48
N ILE A 208 -34.21 15.25 53.42
CA ILE A 208 -34.98 14.14 53.99
C ILE A 208 -35.74 13.53 52.84
N VAL A 209 -35.58 12.22 52.62
CA VAL A 209 -36.27 11.50 51.56
C VAL A 209 -37.78 11.52 51.81
N ARG A 210 -38.51 12.20 50.93
CA ARG A 210 -39.97 12.37 50.94
C ARG A 210 -40.51 12.25 49.50
N GLY A 211 -40.78 11.02 49.05
CA GLY A 211 -41.37 10.73 47.73
C GLY A 211 -40.79 11.50 46.53
N GLU A 212 -41.62 11.74 45.50
CA GLU A 212 -41.23 12.35 44.21
C GLU A 212 -40.66 13.78 44.33
N ASN A 213 -41.07 14.56 45.33
CA ASN A 213 -40.61 15.95 45.52
C ASN A 213 -39.12 16.07 45.90
N THR A 214 -38.45 14.96 46.26
CA THR A 214 -37.04 14.97 46.66
C THR A 214 -36.08 14.79 45.48
N ALA A 215 -36.53 14.19 44.37
CA ALA A 215 -35.67 13.81 43.25
C ALA A 215 -34.97 14.99 42.56
N SER A 216 -35.72 16.05 42.22
CA SER A 216 -35.15 17.26 41.58
C SER A 216 -34.09 17.92 42.45
N ARG A 217 -34.31 17.96 43.77
CA ARG A 217 -33.40 18.61 44.71
C ARG A 217 -32.12 17.81 44.95
N ILE A 218 -32.23 16.47 44.95
CA ILE A 218 -31.05 15.57 44.96
C ILE A 218 -30.24 15.79 43.69
N ALA A 219 -30.88 15.83 42.52
CA ALA A 219 -30.19 16.04 41.24
C ALA A 219 -29.44 17.39 41.19
N ASP A 220 -30.06 18.49 41.61
CA ASP A 220 -29.43 19.83 41.66
C ASP A 220 -28.25 19.87 42.63
N SER A 221 -28.39 19.21 43.79
CA SER A 221 -27.34 19.09 44.80
C SER A 221 -26.18 18.23 44.29
N LEU A 222 -26.47 17.14 43.58
CA LEU A 222 -25.47 16.27 42.97
C LEU A 222 -24.69 17.00 41.88
N GLN A 223 -25.36 17.80 41.03
CA GLN A 223 -24.68 18.65 40.04
C GLN A 223 -23.77 19.67 40.72
N THR A 224 -24.19 20.27 41.83
CA THR A 224 -23.38 21.22 42.58
C THR A 224 -22.16 20.54 43.19
N ALA A 225 -22.32 19.34 43.76
CA ALA A 225 -21.21 18.53 44.28
C ALA A 225 -20.19 18.20 43.18
N LEU A 226 -20.66 17.80 42.00
CA LEU A 226 -19.81 17.43 40.86
C LEU A 226 -19.09 18.61 40.21
N ARG A 227 -19.54 19.85 40.40
CA ARG A 227 -18.76 21.04 39.98
C ARG A 227 -17.52 21.23 40.85
N ILE A 228 -17.56 20.78 42.10
CA ILE A 228 -16.48 20.92 43.07
C ILE A 228 -15.53 19.73 42.98
N ASN A 229 -16.08 18.51 42.97
CA ASN A 229 -15.33 17.29 42.71
C ASN A 229 -15.99 16.52 41.57
N PRO A 230 -15.46 16.60 40.33
CA PRO A 230 -16.03 15.92 39.16
C PRO A 230 -16.02 14.39 39.23
N ASP A 231 -15.25 13.80 40.16
CA ASP A 231 -14.89 12.40 40.16
C ASP A 231 -15.65 11.59 41.23
N GLU A 232 -16.04 12.24 42.33
CA GLU A 232 -16.66 11.59 43.49
C GLU A 232 -17.65 12.50 44.20
N VAL A 233 -18.75 11.91 44.67
CA VAL A 233 -19.70 12.50 45.62
C VAL A 233 -19.92 11.52 46.75
N ARG A 234 -20.03 12.00 47.98
CA ARG A 234 -20.39 11.16 49.13
C ARG A 234 -21.78 11.52 49.63
N ALA A 235 -22.55 10.52 50.02
CA ALA A 235 -23.77 10.70 50.79
C ALA A 235 -23.59 10.09 52.17
N ILE A 236 -23.82 10.90 53.20
CA ILE A 236 -23.98 10.40 54.57
C ILE A 236 -25.46 10.11 54.74
N ILE A 237 -25.78 8.84 54.99
CA ILE A 237 -27.12 8.28 54.99
C ILE A 237 -27.46 7.87 56.42
N THR A 238 -28.55 8.42 56.97
CA THR A 238 -29.08 8.02 58.28
C THR A 238 -30.51 7.55 58.12
N ILE A 239 -30.69 6.23 58.12
CA ILE A 239 -32.01 5.58 58.08
C ILE A 239 -32.60 5.59 59.50
N PRO A 240 -33.91 5.83 59.68
CA PRO A 240 -34.53 5.81 61.01
C PRO A 240 -34.28 4.49 61.74
N GLY A 241 -33.58 4.55 62.89
CA GLY A 241 -33.26 3.37 63.71
C GLY A 241 -31.90 2.74 63.43
N GLU A 242 -31.12 3.28 62.48
CA GLU A 242 -29.78 2.79 62.13
C GLU A 242 -28.70 3.87 62.37
N GLU A 243 -27.45 3.43 62.50
CA GLU A 243 -26.29 4.34 62.55
C GLU A 243 -26.05 5.00 61.17
N ALA A 244 -25.42 6.18 61.18
CA ALA A 244 -25.09 6.87 59.96
C ALA A 244 -24.01 6.10 59.17
N SER A 245 -24.27 5.86 57.89
CA SER A 245 -23.32 5.23 56.97
C SER A 245 -22.87 6.22 55.89
N ILE A 246 -21.62 6.11 55.45
CA ILE A 246 -21.07 6.94 54.37
C ILE A 246 -21.01 6.11 53.11
N ARG A 247 -21.59 6.62 52.03
CA ARG A 247 -21.56 5.97 50.72
C ARG A 247 -20.91 6.88 49.70
N ALA A 248 -19.79 6.42 49.14
CA ALA A 248 -19.11 7.11 48.04
C ALA A 248 -19.69 6.68 46.69
N PHE A 249 -19.94 7.66 45.83
CA PHE A 249 -20.39 7.49 44.46
C PHE A 249 -19.34 8.08 43.53
N HIS A 250 -18.74 7.24 42.69
CA HIS A 250 -17.75 7.67 41.72
C HIS A 250 -18.40 7.86 40.34
N THR A 251 -18.18 9.03 39.74
CA THR A 251 -18.70 9.40 38.42
C THR A 251 -17.69 9.16 37.30
N ARG A 252 -16.43 8.90 37.65
CA ARG A 252 -15.40 8.38 36.74
C ARG A 252 -15.20 6.89 36.91
N TYR A 253 -14.76 6.26 35.81
CA TYR A 253 -14.40 4.86 35.80
C TYR A 253 -13.23 4.59 36.76
N ARG A 254 -13.45 3.68 37.71
CA ARG A 254 -12.46 3.26 38.71
C ARG A 254 -12.47 1.76 38.86
N ASN A 255 -11.32 1.19 39.24
CA ASN A 255 -11.26 -0.14 39.83
C ASN A 255 -11.24 -0.03 41.36
N PRO A 256 -12.27 -0.51 42.08
CA PRO A 256 -12.30 -0.48 43.54
C PRO A 256 -11.14 -1.21 44.22
N GLU A 257 -10.61 -2.27 43.60
CA GLU A 257 -9.60 -3.15 44.18
C GLU A 257 -8.18 -2.59 44.04
N THR A 258 -7.82 -2.10 42.87
CA THR A 258 -6.48 -1.55 42.59
C THR A 258 -6.39 -0.05 42.87
N GLY A 259 -7.53 0.65 42.92
CA GLY A 259 -7.60 2.10 42.98
C GLY A 259 -7.32 2.80 41.65
N PHE A 260 -7.16 2.05 40.55
CA PHE A 260 -6.95 2.61 39.22
C PHE A 260 -8.10 3.56 38.82
N LEU A 261 -7.74 4.76 38.37
CA LEU A 261 -8.68 5.77 37.87
C LEU A 261 -8.45 5.98 36.38
N LEU A 262 -9.50 5.80 35.58
CA LEU A 262 -9.41 5.97 34.14
C LEU A 262 -9.25 7.45 33.79
N PRO A 263 -8.23 7.85 32.98
CA PRO A 263 -8.16 9.19 32.43
C PRO A 263 -9.31 9.43 31.43
N GLN A 264 -9.57 10.70 31.10
CA GLN A 264 -10.54 11.00 30.05
C GLN A 264 -10.03 10.42 28.71
N LEU A 265 -10.76 9.42 28.21
CA LEU A 265 -10.41 8.79 26.94
C LEU A 265 -10.62 9.79 25.80
N THR A 266 -9.67 9.77 24.87
CA THR A 266 -9.69 10.57 23.65
C THR A 266 -9.17 9.70 22.50
N PRO A 267 -9.46 10.04 21.22
CA PRO A 267 -8.97 9.27 20.08
C PRO A 267 -7.43 9.09 20.06
N ARG A 268 -6.69 10.00 20.72
CA ARG A 268 -5.21 9.90 20.83
C ARG A 268 -4.76 8.68 21.64
N HIS A 269 -5.54 8.24 22.61
CA HIS A 269 -5.26 7.01 23.36
C HIS A 269 -5.34 5.75 22.48
N PHE A 270 -6.05 5.82 21.36
CA PHE A 270 -6.19 4.73 20.40
C PHE A 270 -5.28 4.89 19.17
N SER A 271 -4.34 5.83 19.22
CA SER A 271 -3.37 6.08 18.16
C SER A 271 -1.97 5.64 18.59
N PHE A 272 -1.44 4.61 17.91
CA PHE A 272 -0.05 4.18 18.09
C PHE A 272 0.99 5.19 17.58
N ASN A 273 0.55 6.26 16.92
CA ASN A 273 1.41 7.40 16.55
C ASN A 273 1.44 8.48 17.65
N SER A 274 0.57 8.38 18.66
CA SER A 274 0.58 9.26 19.82
C SER A 274 1.30 8.59 20.99
N PRO A 275 2.12 9.31 21.77
CA PRO A 275 2.72 8.77 22.99
C PRO A 275 1.69 8.23 24.00
N LEU A 276 0.46 8.76 24.01
CA LEU A 276 -0.62 8.32 24.90
C LEU A 276 -1.16 6.92 24.55
N GLY A 277 -1.21 6.61 23.26
CA GLY A 277 -1.77 5.36 22.76
C GLY A 277 -0.75 4.33 22.32
N ALA A 278 0.50 4.72 22.12
CA ALA A 278 1.57 3.82 21.69
C ALA A 278 2.02 2.88 22.82
N CYS A 279 2.32 1.63 22.47
CA CYS A 279 3.03 0.72 23.35
C CYS A 279 4.35 1.38 23.81
N PRO A 280 4.63 1.49 25.12
CA PRO A 280 5.83 2.16 25.61
C PRO A 280 7.14 1.51 25.14
N SER A 281 7.14 0.17 24.99
CA SER A 281 8.35 -0.59 24.62
C SER A 281 8.75 -0.44 23.16
N CYS A 282 7.79 -0.53 22.23
CA CYS A 282 8.07 -0.42 20.79
C CYS A 282 7.71 0.94 20.19
N ARG A 283 7.19 1.87 21.00
CA ARG A 283 6.74 3.20 20.56
C ARG A 283 5.78 3.12 19.37
N GLY A 284 4.90 2.13 19.37
CA GLY A 284 3.89 1.94 18.33
C GLY A 284 4.36 1.32 17.01
N THR A 285 5.60 0.83 16.90
CA THR A 285 6.04 0.09 15.70
C THR A 285 5.46 -1.33 15.65
N GLY A 286 5.18 -1.92 16.81
CA GLY A 286 4.75 -3.32 16.94
C GLY A 286 5.87 -4.34 16.72
N LEU A 287 7.10 -3.89 16.47
CA LEU A 287 8.24 -4.75 16.16
C LEU A 287 9.26 -4.76 17.29
N ASN A 288 9.93 -5.89 17.47
CA ASN A 288 11.16 -6.01 18.24
C ASN A 288 12.36 -5.82 17.29
N GLU A 289 13.09 -4.71 17.44
CA GLU A 289 14.21 -4.34 16.56
C GLU A 289 15.37 -5.37 16.61
N GLN A 290 15.52 -6.12 17.70
CA GLN A 290 16.62 -7.07 17.85
C GLN A 290 16.35 -8.42 17.18
N GLU A 291 15.09 -8.86 17.17
CA GLU A 291 14.69 -10.22 16.73
C GLU A 291 13.89 -10.22 15.42
N ASN A 292 13.59 -9.03 14.89
CA ASN A 292 12.78 -8.84 13.68
C ASN A 292 11.43 -9.60 13.75
N GLY A 293 10.81 -9.58 14.93
CA GLY A 293 9.55 -10.26 15.27
C GLY A 293 8.57 -9.35 16.00
N PRO A 294 7.40 -9.85 16.43
CA PRO A 294 6.42 -9.04 17.14
C PRO A 294 6.97 -8.53 18.47
N CYS A 295 6.59 -7.31 18.85
CA CYS A 295 6.96 -6.72 20.14
C CYS A 295 6.42 -7.58 21.29
N ARG A 296 7.29 -8.02 22.19
CA ARG A 296 6.93 -8.89 23.33
C ARG A 296 5.93 -8.25 24.31
N ALA A 297 5.98 -6.93 24.47
CA ALA A 297 5.14 -6.22 25.45
C ALA A 297 3.68 -6.06 25.00
N CYS A 298 3.44 -5.88 23.70
CA CYS A 298 2.08 -5.71 23.14
C CYS A 298 1.68 -6.85 22.20
N GLY A 299 2.46 -7.93 22.11
CA GLY A 299 2.24 -9.00 21.13
C GLY A 299 2.23 -8.54 19.67
N GLY A 300 2.76 -7.35 19.37
CA GLY A 300 2.70 -6.73 18.04
C GLY A 300 1.50 -5.80 17.80
N GLN A 301 0.60 -5.63 18.77
CA GLN A 301 -0.64 -4.83 18.64
C GLN A 301 -0.42 -3.31 18.65
N ARG A 302 0.82 -2.84 18.88
CA ARG A 302 1.27 -1.43 18.79
C ARG A 302 0.68 -0.48 19.84
N LEU A 303 -0.39 -0.86 20.54
CA LEU A 303 -1.11 -0.01 21.47
C LEU A 303 -0.63 -0.15 22.92
N SER A 304 -0.93 0.86 23.74
CA SER A 304 -0.66 0.87 25.18
C SER A 304 -1.59 -0.10 25.92
N PRO A 305 -1.20 -0.60 27.12
CA PRO A 305 -2.07 -1.47 27.92
C PRO A 305 -3.45 -0.87 28.19
N LEU A 306 -3.50 0.45 28.45
CA LEU A 306 -4.75 1.18 28.64
C LEU A 306 -5.67 1.09 27.42
N ALA A 307 -5.13 1.29 26.21
CA ALA A 307 -5.93 1.24 24.98
C ALA A 307 -6.43 -0.17 24.67
N LEU A 308 -5.62 -1.19 24.99
CA LEU A 308 -5.98 -2.60 24.82
C LEU A 308 -7.04 -3.06 25.83
N ALA A 309 -7.13 -2.40 26.98
CA ALA A 309 -8.12 -2.67 28.01
C ALA A 309 -9.50 -2.05 27.70
N VAL A 310 -9.65 -1.26 26.63
CA VAL A 310 -10.95 -0.73 26.22
C VAL A 310 -11.52 -1.58 25.09
N THR A 311 -12.72 -2.12 25.31
CA THR A 311 -13.37 -3.05 24.37
C THR A 311 -14.75 -2.58 23.91
N MET A 312 -15.17 -3.00 22.73
CA MET A 312 -16.53 -2.85 22.22
C MET A 312 -17.27 -4.18 22.39
N PRO A 313 -18.44 -4.20 23.05
CA PRO A 313 -19.20 -5.43 23.25
C PRO A 313 -19.95 -5.88 21.97
N ALA A 314 -19.85 -7.16 21.64
CA ALA A 314 -20.71 -7.88 20.69
C ALA A 314 -21.50 -8.98 21.44
N PRO A 315 -22.47 -9.69 20.82
CA PRO A 315 -23.30 -10.68 21.51
C PRO A 315 -22.52 -11.80 22.21
N ASP A 316 -21.45 -12.28 21.61
CA ASP A 316 -20.71 -13.47 22.08
C ASP A 316 -19.32 -13.16 22.63
N ARG A 317 -18.80 -11.95 22.38
CA ARG A 317 -17.43 -11.52 22.73
C ARG A 317 -17.33 -10.00 22.78
N ALA A 318 -16.33 -9.47 23.50
CA ALA A 318 -15.89 -8.08 23.36
C ALA A 318 -14.55 -8.01 22.62
N TYR A 319 -14.38 -6.96 21.80
CA TYR A 319 -13.17 -6.74 21.01
C TYR A 319 -12.46 -5.47 21.46
N ASN A 320 -11.16 -5.51 21.73
CA ASN A 320 -10.39 -4.28 21.74
C ASN A 320 -10.09 -3.82 20.30
N LEU A 321 -9.59 -2.58 20.15
CA LEU A 321 -9.34 -2.00 18.83
C LEU A 321 -8.36 -2.83 18.01
N ALA A 322 -7.27 -3.31 18.62
CA ALA A 322 -6.26 -4.09 17.91
C ALA A 322 -6.83 -5.43 17.40
N GLU A 323 -7.60 -6.12 18.24
CA GLU A 323 -8.27 -7.37 17.89
C GLU A 323 -9.25 -7.19 16.73
N LEU A 324 -10.10 -6.15 16.78
CA LEU A 324 -11.05 -5.86 15.70
C LEU A 324 -10.31 -5.55 14.38
N THR A 325 -9.23 -4.77 14.43
CA THR A 325 -8.46 -4.41 13.23
C THR A 325 -7.61 -5.54 12.66
N ALA A 326 -7.35 -6.59 13.44
CA ALA A 326 -6.60 -7.78 13.03
C ALA A 326 -7.49 -8.82 12.31
N LEU A 327 -8.81 -8.69 12.39
CA LEU A 327 -9.72 -9.55 11.63
C LEU A 327 -9.55 -9.31 10.12
N PRO A 328 -9.71 -10.35 9.29
CA PRO A 328 -9.97 -10.18 7.87
C PRO A 328 -11.17 -9.25 7.66
N LEU A 329 -11.12 -8.39 6.65
CA LEU A 329 -12.16 -7.39 6.38
C LEU A 329 -13.54 -8.00 6.10
N GLU A 330 -13.61 -9.24 5.59
CA GLU A 330 -14.87 -9.99 5.49
C GLU A 330 -15.48 -10.31 6.86
N ASP A 331 -14.66 -10.74 7.82
CA ASP A 331 -15.11 -11.08 9.17
C ASP A 331 -15.42 -9.80 9.96
N MET A 332 -14.58 -8.78 9.81
CA MET A 332 -14.77 -7.48 10.44
C MET A 332 -16.11 -6.85 10.03
N ALA A 333 -16.51 -6.97 8.76
CA ALA A 333 -17.79 -6.44 8.29
C ALA A 333 -18.97 -7.06 9.06
N GLY A 334 -18.96 -8.38 9.28
CA GLY A 334 -19.99 -9.06 10.06
C GLY A 334 -19.98 -8.66 11.53
N GLU A 335 -18.80 -8.49 12.13
CA GLU A 335 -18.69 -8.09 13.55
C GLU A 335 -19.09 -6.63 13.78
N LEU A 336 -18.79 -5.72 12.84
CA LEU A 336 -19.18 -4.30 12.94
C LEU A 336 -20.70 -4.11 13.03
N GLU A 337 -21.49 -4.91 12.31
CA GLU A 337 -22.96 -4.87 12.37
C GLU A 337 -23.51 -5.38 13.71
N ARG A 338 -22.72 -6.17 14.45
CA ARG A 338 -23.10 -6.78 15.73
C ARG A 338 -22.60 -6.00 16.94
N LEU A 339 -21.72 -5.01 16.76
CA LEU A 339 -21.24 -4.18 17.85
C LEU A 339 -22.39 -3.42 18.51
N LYS A 340 -22.47 -3.50 19.83
CA LYS A 340 -23.45 -2.77 20.62
C LYS A 340 -22.90 -1.40 20.96
N THR A 341 -23.66 -0.36 20.64
CA THR A 341 -23.38 1.02 21.06
C THR A 341 -24.32 1.43 22.19
N PRO A 342 -23.88 2.32 23.10
CA PRO A 342 -24.74 2.83 24.17
C PRO A 342 -25.99 3.52 23.58
N PRO A 343 -27.21 3.20 24.04
CA PRO A 343 -28.43 3.81 23.51
C PRO A 343 -28.45 5.34 23.61
N SER A 344 -27.84 5.90 24.65
CA SER A 344 -27.70 7.34 24.86
C SER A 344 -26.86 8.05 23.80
N LEU A 345 -25.97 7.33 23.10
CA LEU A 345 -25.08 7.88 22.07
C LEU A 345 -25.49 7.44 20.66
N ALA A 346 -26.56 6.66 20.50
CA ALA A 346 -26.96 6.07 19.23
C ALA A 346 -27.08 7.12 18.10
N ALA A 347 -27.77 8.25 18.36
CA ALA A 347 -27.95 9.30 17.35
C ALA A 347 -26.63 9.90 16.82
N ALA A 348 -25.58 9.96 17.66
CA ALA A 348 -24.27 10.47 17.27
C ALA A 348 -23.39 9.39 16.62
N LEU A 349 -23.54 8.13 17.03
CA LEU A 349 -22.70 7.02 16.58
C LEU A 349 -23.23 6.31 15.33
N THR A 350 -24.53 6.39 15.03
CA THR A 350 -25.09 5.76 13.82
C THR A 350 -24.42 6.26 12.53
N PRO A 351 -24.28 7.57 12.27
CA PRO A 351 -23.60 8.06 11.06
C PRO A 351 -22.12 7.63 11.00
N LEU A 352 -21.46 7.56 12.16
CA LEU A 352 -20.09 7.10 12.29
C LEU A 352 -19.96 5.62 11.89
N MET A 353 -20.86 4.77 12.40
CA MET A 353 -20.92 3.34 12.07
C MET A 353 -21.26 3.11 10.59
N GLU A 354 -22.20 3.88 10.03
CA GLU A 354 -22.54 3.82 8.61
C GLU A 354 -21.32 4.14 7.72
N GLU A 355 -20.53 5.15 8.08
CA GLU A 355 -19.33 5.52 7.33
C GLU A 355 -18.22 4.46 7.46
N ILE A 356 -18.02 3.86 8.65
CA ILE A 356 -17.09 2.73 8.85
C ILE A 356 -17.51 1.55 7.97
N ASN A 357 -18.77 1.12 8.06
CA ASN A 357 -19.32 -0.01 7.30
C ASN A 357 -19.22 0.21 5.79
N LYS A 358 -19.54 1.42 5.32
CA LYS A 358 -19.43 1.81 3.91
C LYS A 358 -17.99 1.67 3.40
N ARG A 359 -16.99 2.13 4.17
CA ARG A 359 -15.57 2.04 3.77
C ARG A 359 -15.03 0.61 3.78
N VAL A 360 -15.39 -0.18 4.78
CA VAL A 360 -15.05 -1.63 4.82
C VAL A 360 -15.69 -2.35 3.64
N ARG A 361 -16.95 -2.05 3.31
CA ARG A 361 -17.64 -2.60 2.13
C ARG A 361 -16.89 -2.30 0.83
N PHE A 362 -16.44 -1.07 0.60
CA PHE A 362 -15.67 -0.74 -0.60
C PHE A 362 -14.35 -1.51 -0.70
N LEU A 363 -13.65 -1.76 0.40
CA LEU A 363 -12.45 -2.61 0.40
C LEU A 363 -12.79 -4.06 0.01
N ASN A 364 -13.88 -4.61 0.56
CA ASN A 364 -14.34 -5.96 0.22
C ASN A 364 -14.77 -6.06 -1.25
N GLU A 365 -15.52 -5.08 -1.74
CA GLU A 365 -15.94 -5.00 -3.15
C GLU A 365 -14.76 -4.94 -4.10
N LEU A 366 -13.66 -4.29 -3.72
CA LEU A 366 -12.40 -4.22 -4.47
C LEU A 366 -11.48 -5.44 -4.30
N GLY A 367 -11.98 -6.53 -3.70
CA GLY A 367 -11.25 -7.78 -3.57
C GLY A 367 -10.12 -7.75 -2.54
N LEU A 368 -10.23 -6.90 -1.51
CA LEU A 368 -9.26 -6.82 -0.41
C LEU A 368 -9.75 -7.53 0.86
N SER A 369 -10.80 -8.34 0.77
CA SER A 369 -11.49 -8.90 1.94
C SER A 369 -10.63 -9.80 2.84
N TYR A 370 -9.59 -10.41 2.28
CA TYR A 370 -8.64 -11.27 3.00
C TYR A 370 -7.59 -10.48 3.80
N LEU A 371 -7.48 -9.17 3.59
CA LEU A 371 -6.57 -8.31 4.34
C LEU A 371 -7.21 -7.88 5.66
N SER A 372 -6.38 -7.40 6.57
CA SER A 372 -6.76 -6.81 7.85
C SER A 372 -6.35 -5.33 7.91
N LEU A 373 -7.06 -4.51 8.70
CA LEU A 373 -6.76 -3.07 8.81
C LEU A 373 -5.40 -2.81 9.48
N ASP A 374 -4.92 -3.74 10.30
CA ASP A 374 -3.60 -3.67 10.95
C ASP A 374 -2.42 -4.07 10.03
N ARG A 375 -2.70 -4.49 8.79
CA ARG A 375 -1.70 -4.88 7.80
C ARG A 375 -0.80 -3.69 7.46
N GLN A 376 0.52 -3.91 7.47
CA GLN A 376 1.50 -2.88 7.15
C GLN A 376 1.48 -2.53 5.66
N ALA A 377 1.43 -1.24 5.34
CA ALA A 377 1.34 -0.75 3.97
C ALA A 377 2.53 -1.16 3.08
N ASN A 378 3.72 -1.31 3.66
CA ASN A 378 4.93 -1.76 2.94
C ASN A 378 4.94 -3.28 2.63
N THR A 379 3.99 -4.03 3.18
CA THR A 379 3.80 -5.47 2.88
C THR A 379 2.69 -5.72 1.87
N LEU A 380 1.97 -4.67 1.46
CA LEU A 380 0.96 -4.74 0.41
C LEU A 380 1.66 -4.76 -0.96
N SER A 381 1.08 -5.49 -1.91
CA SER A 381 1.45 -5.36 -3.32
C SER A 381 1.09 -3.98 -3.87
N GLY A 382 1.70 -3.56 -4.97
CA GLY A 382 1.38 -2.29 -5.64
C GLY A 382 -0.11 -2.20 -5.98
N GLY A 383 -0.68 -3.28 -6.51
CA GLY A 383 -2.12 -3.37 -6.82
C GLY A 383 -3.01 -3.34 -5.57
N GLU A 384 -2.64 -4.02 -4.48
CA GLU A 384 -3.38 -3.94 -3.20
C GLU A 384 -3.40 -2.51 -2.64
N LEU A 385 -2.25 -1.83 -2.65
CA LEU A 385 -2.14 -0.45 -2.18
C LEU A 385 -2.98 0.51 -3.05
N GLN A 386 -2.94 0.33 -4.37
CA GLN A 386 -3.72 1.15 -5.30
C GLN A 386 -5.22 0.95 -5.10
N ARG A 387 -5.69 -0.30 -4.97
CA ARG A 387 -7.10 -0.62 -4.67
C ARG A 387 -7.53 -0.08 -3.30
N ALA A 388 -6.67 -0.13 -2.29
CA ALA A 388 -6.97 0.47 -0.98
C ALA A 388 -7.15 2.01 -1.08
N ARG A 389 -6.30 2.69 -1.86
CA ARG A 389 -6.45 4.13 -2.12
C ARG A 389 -7.74 4.41 -2.91
N LEU A 390 -8.06 3.60 -3.91
CA LEU A 390 -9.31 3.71 -4.67
C LEU A 390 -10.54 3.57 -3.77
N ALA A 391 -10.53 2.61 -2.83
CA ALA A 391 -11.60 2.45 -1.83
C ALA A 391 -11.77 3.71 -0.97
N SER A 392 -10.66 4.32 -0.53
CA SER A 392 -10.67 5.57 0.22
C SER A 392 -11.34 6.71 -0.57
N GLN A 393 -11.03 6.83 -1.86
CA GLN A 393 -11.64 7.85 -2.74
C GLN A 393 -13.13 7.63 -2.96
N LEU A 394 -13.58 6.39 -3.12
CA LEU A 394 -15.01 6.04 -3.20
C LEU A 394 -15.77 6.42 -1.91
N GLY A 395 -15.12 6.29 -0.75
CA GLY A 395 -15.66 6.69 0.54
C GLY A 395 -15.91 8.20 0.64
N GLY A 396 -14.97 9.01 0.15
CA GLY A 396 -14.95 10.47 0.27
C GLY A 396 -16.05 11.22 -0.50
N GLY A 397 -16.65 10.61 -1.54
CA GLY A 397 -17.82 11.16 -2.24
C GLY A 397 -17.56 12.48 -2.99
N LEU A 398 -16.33 12.72 -3.44
CA LEU A 398 -15.97 13.91 -4.22
C LEU A 398 -16.65 13.89 -5.60
N SER A 399 -17.02 15.07 -6.11
CA SER A 399 -17.54 15.27 -7.48
C SER A 399 -16.76 16.34 -8.21
N GLY A 400 -16.73 16.30 -9.56
CA GLY A 400 -16.01 17.27 -10.37
C GLY A 400 -14.49 17.13 -10.33
N VAL A 401 -13.97 15.96 -9.95
CA VAL A 401 -12.54 15.63 -9.88
C VAL A 401 -12.11 14.86 -11.14
N LEU A 402 -10.84 15.02 -11.54
CA LEU A 402 -10.17 14.14 -12.50
C LEU A 402 -9.34 13.08 -11.75
N TYR A 403 -9.81 11.85 -11.75
CA TYR A 403 -9.03 10.72 -11.23
C TYR A 403 -8.11 10.20 -12.33
N ILE A 404 -6.81 10.06 -12.04
CA ILE A 404 -5.81 9.54 -12.96
C ILE A 404 -5.21 8.27 -12.34
N LEU A 405 -5.36 7.14 -13.04
CA LEU A 405 -4.92 5.82 -12.58
C LEU A 405 -3.89 5.23 -13.53
N ASP A 406 -2.82 4.68 -12.97
CA ASP A 406 -1.77 3.97 -13.72
C ASP A 406 -1.97 2.47 -13.60
N GLU A 407 -2.34 1.80 -14.69
CA GLU A 407 -2.46 0.36 -14.84
C GLU A 407 -3.14 -0.37 -13.66
N PRO A 408 -4.36 0.03 -13.24
CA PRO A 408 -5.00 -0.52 -12.05
C PRO A 408 -5.31 -2.02 -12.09
N THR A 409 -5.19 -2.70 -13.23
CA THR A 409 -5.31 -4.16 -13.35
C THR A 409 -3.99 -4.91 -13.17
N ALA A 410 -2.86 -4.23 -13.00
CA ALA A 410 -1.57 -4.90 -12.81
C ALA A 410 -1.61 -5.87 -11.61
N GLY A 411 -1.21 -7.12 -11.83
CA GLY A 411 -1.25 -8.20 -10.84
C GLY A 411 -2.65 -8.58 -10.36
N LEU A 412 -3.69 -8.16 -11.08
CA LEU A 412 -5.08 -8.48 -10.78
C LEU A 412 -5.53 -9.69 -11.61
N HIS A 413 -6.21 -10.63 -10.97
CA HIS A 413 -6.82 -11.74 -11.69
C HIS A 413 -8.01 -11.21 -12.53
N PRO A 414 -8.25 -11.72 -13.77
CA PRO A 414 -9.37 -11.26 -14.61
C PRO A 414 -10.75 -11.29 -13.93
N ALA A 415 -10.98 -12.25 -13.02
CA ALA A 415 -12.18 -12.32 -12.17
C ALA A 415 -12.42 -11.06 -11.33
N ASP A 416 -11.34 -10.41 -10.90
CA ASP A 416 -11.36 -9.25 -10.03
C ASP A 416 -11.35 -7.94 -10.83
N THR A 417 -11.01 -7.97 -12.12
CA THR A 417 -11.09 -6.80 -13.02
C THR A 417 -12.50 -6.22 -13.10
N ASP A 418 -13.53 -7.07 -13.10
CA ASP A 418 -14.92 -6.61 -13.11
C ASP A 418 -15.30 -5.83 -11.85
N ARG A 419 -14.70 -6.17 -10.70
CA ARG A 419 -14.88 -5.45 -9.44
C ARG A 419 -14.30 -4.04 -9.53
N LEU A 420 -13.06 -3.95 -10.03
CA LEU A 420 -12.40 -2.67 -10.29
C LEU A 420 -13.22 -1.82 -11.27
N LEU A 421 -13.70 -2.42 -12.35
CA LEU A 421 -14.47 -1.70 -13.36
C LEU A 421 -15.78 -1.12 -12.79
N ARG A 422 -16.47 -1.85 -11.89
CA ARG A 422 -17.63 -1.32 -11.16
C ARG A 422 -17.25 -0.10 -10.32
N ALA A 423 -16.14 -0.18 -9.58
CA ALA A 423 -15.63 0.96 -8.81
C ALA A 423 -15.31 2.19 -9.67
N LEU A 424 -14.63 2.01 -10.81
CA LEU A 424 -14.34 3.10 -11.75
C LEU A 424 -15.62 3.74 -12.31
N ARG A 425 -16.62 2.92 -12.64
CA ARG A 425 -17.93 3.41 -13.08
C ARG A 425 -18.66 4.16 -11.97
N THR A 426 -18.57 3.71 -10.73
CA THR A 426 -19.15 4.42 -9.57
C THR A 426 -18.51 5.81 -9.42
N LEU A 427 -17.18 5.92 -9.45
CA LEU A 427 -16.49 7.22 -9.41
C LEU A 427 -16.95 8.14 -10.54
N ARG A 428 -17.02 7.62 -11.78
CA ARG A 428 -17.51 8.37 -12.93
C ARG A 428 -18.95 8.85 -12.71
N ASN A 429 -19.84 7.97 -12.27
CA ASN A 429 -21.26 8.26 -12.08
C ASN A 429 -21.51 9.28 -10.95
N GLN A 430 -20.58 9.47 -10.02
CA GLN A 430 -20.59 10.56 -9.03
C GLN A 430 -20.29 11.95 -9.64
N GLY A 431 -20.13 12.05 -10.98
CA GLY A 431 -19.85 13.30 -11.67
C GLY A 431 -18.36 13.60 -11.80
N ASN A 432 -17.51 12.58 -11.74
CA ASN A 432 -16.06 12.70 -11.93
C ASN A 432 -15.63 12.26 -13.33
N THR A 433 -14.47 12.73 -13.77
CA THR A 433 -13.79 12.21 -14.95
C THR A 433 -12.74 11.20 -14.48
N VAL A 434 -12.72 10.01 -15.08
CA VAL A 434 -11.79 8.95 -14.70
C VAL A 434 -10.90 8.66 -15.89
N LEU A 435 -9.61 8.98 -15.80
CA LEU A 435 -8.61 8.69 -16.81
C LEU A 435 -7.76 7.52 -16.32
N VAL A 436 -7.67 6.48 -17.14
CA VAL A 436 -6.88 5.29 -16.83
C VAL A 436 -5.84 5.09 -17.93
N VAL A 437 -4.59 4.85 -17.57
CA VAL A 437 -3.58 4.32 -18.49
C VAL A 437 -3.64 2.80 -18.40
N GLU A 438 -4.05 2.12 -19.47
CA GLU A 438 -4.28 0.67 -19.44
C GLU A 438 -4.01 -0.04 -20.76
N HIS A 439 -3.81 -1.35 -20.63
CA HIS A 439 -3.63 -2.32 -21.70
C HIS A 439 -4.62 -3.50 -21.59
N ASP A 440 -5.30 -3.65 -20.46
CA ASP A 440 -6.26 -4.72 -20.24
C ASP A 440 -7.48 -4.64 -21.18
N GLU A 441 -7.81 -5.78 -21.80
CA GLU A 441 -8.91 -5.89 -22.77
C GLU A 441 -10.28 -5.54 -22.16
N GLN A 442 -10.57 -5.95 -20.91
CA GLN A 442 -11.85 -5.68 -20.26
C GLN A 442 -12.02 -4.19 -19.98
N ILE A 443 -10.94 -3.51 -19.53
CA ILE A 443 -10.95 -2.06 -19.30
C ILE A 443 -11.09 -1.29 -20.61
N LEU A 444 -10.32 -1.65 -21.65
CA LEU A 444 -10.40 -1.01 -22.96
C LEU A 444 -11.80 -1.14 -23.57
N THR A 445 -12.41 -2.32 -23.45
CA THR A 445 -13.75 -2.60 -23.95
C THR A 445 -14.83 -1.79 -23.21
N ALA A 446 -14.62 -1.54 -21.92
CA ALA A 446 -15.58 -0.85 -21.07
C ALA A 446 -15.44 0.68 -21.06
N ALA A 447 -14.41 1.22 -21.70
CA ALA A 447 -14.13 2.65 -21.77
C ALA A 447 -15.25 3.41 -22.50
N ASP A 448 -15.58 4.61 -22.01
CA ASP A 448 -16.48 5.51 -22.74
C ASP A 448 -15.75 6.22 -23.88
N HIS A 449 -14.43 6.41 -23.73
CA HIS A 449 -13.56 7.05 -24.71
C HIS A 449 -12.14 6.48 -24.61
N LEU A 450 -11.57 6.09 -25.75
CA LEU A 450 -10.23 5.55 -25.88
C LEU A 450 -9.33 6.55 -26.59
N VAL A 451 -8.05 6.55 -26.21
CA VAL A 451 -6.99 7.30 -26.88
C VAL A 451 -5.80 6.36 -27.10
N ASP A 452 -5.57 5.99 -28.35
CA ASP A 452 -4.46 5.13 -28.75
C ASP A 452 -3.23 5.98 -29.11
N MET A 453 -2.14 5.78 -28.38
CA MET A 453 -0.91 6.55 -28.52
C MET A 453 0.22 5.71 -29.14
N GLY A 454 0.98 6.29 -30.06
CA GLY A 454 2.12 5.62 -30.68
C GLY A 454 2.73 6.43 -31.83
N PRO A 455 3.11 5.81 -32.98
CA PRO A 455 2.95 4.38 -33.34
C PRO A 455 3.91 3.43 -32.62
N GLY A 456 4.98 3.94 -32.03
CA GLY A 456 5.93 3.16 -31.26
C GLY A 456 6.30 3.85 -29.95
N SER A 457 7.46 3.47 -29.44
CA SER A 457 7.97 3.91 -28.16
C SER A 457 9.05 4.99 -28.31
N GLY A 458 9.30 5.78 -27.27
CA GLY A 458 10.38 6.78 -27.25
C GLY A 458 10.21 7.84 -28.35
N THR A 459 11.24 8.05 -29.16
CA THR A 459 11.24 9.04 -30.27
C THR A 459 10.20 8.74 -31.36
N ASN A 460 9.79 7.47 -31.47
CA ASN A 460 8.76 7.00 -32.40
C ASN A 460 7.33 7.06 -31.83
N GLY A 461 7.18 7.53 -30.59
CA GLY A 461 5.90 7.75 -29.94
C GLY A 461 5.45 9.22 -29.95
N GLY A 462 4.61 9.56 -28.97
CA GLY A 462 4.20 10.93 -28.68
C GLY A 462 3.11 11.49 -29.60
N ARG A 463 2.44 10.62 -30.38
CA ARG A 463 1.33 10.98 -31.28
C ARG A 463 0.06 10.24 -30.88
N ILE A 464 -1.08 10.85 -31.16
CA ILE A 464 -2.40 10.20 -31.10
C ILE A 464 -2.65 9.52 -32.45
N LEU A 465 -2.85 8.21 -32.44
CA LEU A 465 -3.11 7.41 -33.65
C LEU A 465 -4.61 7.34 -33.95
N ALA A 466 -5.39 7.13 -32.90
CA ALA A 466 -6.82 7.00 -32.93
C ALA A 466 -7.40 7.47 -31.59
N GLN A 467 -8.61 8.00 -31.62
CA GLN A 467 -9.38 8.33 -30.42
C GLN A 467 -10.87 8.19 -30.71
N GLY A 468 -11.67 7.89 -29.70
CA GLY A 468 -13.11 7.71 -29.85
C GLY A 468 -13.65 6.54 -29.03
N SER A 469 -14.82 6.05 -29.41
CA SER A 469 -15.41 4.80 -28.91
C SER A 469 -14.62 3.58 -29.36
N LEU A 470 -14.82 2.43 -28.70
CA LEU A 470 -14.22 1.16 -29.10
C LEU A 470 -14.47 0.81 -30.58
N ALA A 471 -15.70 1.05 -31.08
CA ALA A 471 -16.04 0.78 -32.48
C ALA A 471 -15.19 1.62 -33.45
N GLU A 472 -14.94 2.88 -33.12
CA GLU A 472 -14.09 3.77 -33.93
C GLU A 472 -12.62 3.35 -33.89
N ILE A 473 -12.12 2.88 -32.73
CA ILE A 473 -10.76 2.32 -32.62
C ILE A 473 -10.61 1.05 -33.46
N LEU A 474 -11.55 0.10 -33.38
CA LEU A 474 -11.53 -1.15 -34.14
C LEU A 474 -11.62 -0.92 -35.66
N GLY A 475 -12.35 0.11 -36.07
CA GLY A 475 -12.48 0.53 -37.47
C GLY A 475 -11.26 1.25 -38.03
N ASN A 476 -10.36 1.74 -37.17
CA ASN A 476 -9.20 2.52 -37.58
C ASN A 476 -7.98 1.63 -37.89
N SER A 477 -7.61 1.54 -39.16
CA SER A 477 -6.42 0.78 -39.61
C SER A 477 -5.09 1.35 -39.14
N GLY A 478 -5.07 2.59 -38.63
CA GLY A 478 -3.90 3.23 -38.04
C GLY A 478 -3.70 2.90 -36.55
N SER A 479 -4.60 2.14 -35.92
CA SER A 479 -4.53 1.75 -34.51
C SER A 479 -3.96 0.33 -34.35
N PRO A 480 -2.70 0.15 -33.89
CA PRO A 480 -2.17 -1.17 -33.57
C PRO A 480 -3.01 -1.86 -32.49
N THR A 481 -3.51 -1.10 -31.52
CA THR A 481 -4.40 -1.59 -30.46
C THR A 481 -5.68 -2.16 -31.06
N GLY A 482 -6.31 -1.46 -32.01
CA GLY A 482 -7.48 -1.94 -32.73
C GLY A 482 -7.23 -3.23 -33.54
N GLU A 483 -6.03 -3.41 -34.11
CA GLU A 483 -5.66 -4.64 -34.81
C GLU A 483 -5.55 -5.86 -33.88
N TRP A 484 -5.05 -5.68 -32.65
CA TRP A 484 -5.02 -6.74 -31.63
C TRP A 484 -6.43 -7.07 -31.13
N LEU A 485 -7.21 -6.06 -30.74
CA LEU A 485 -8.57 -6.25 -30.21
C LEU A 485 -9.54 -6.83 -31.25
N SER A 486 -9.35 -6.55 -32.54
CA SER A 486 -10.15 -7.14 -33.62
C SER A 486 -9.71 -8.55 -34.03
N GLY A 487 -8.60 -9.08 -33.48
CA GLY A 487 -8.04 -10.38 -33.86
C GLY A 487 -7.33 -10.40 -35.22
N LYS A 488 -7.09 -9.23 -35.85
CA LYS A 488 -6.28 -9.13 -37.08
C LYS A 488 -4.82 -9.53 -36.83
N ARG A 489 -4.33 -9.30 -35.61
CA ARG A 489 -3.06 -9.84 -35.09
C ARG A 489 -3.32 -10.95 -34.09
N ASN A 490 -2.45 -11.97 -34.11
CA ASN A 490 -2.56 -13.13 -33.24
C ASN A 490 -1.30 -13.27 -32.38
N MET A 491 -1.49 -13.77 -31.15
CA MET A 491 -0.38 -14.08 -30.24
C MET A 491 0.47 -15.26 -30.75
N PRO A 492 1.78 -15.27 -30.47
CA PRO A 492 2.64 -16.40 -30.80
C PRO A 492 2.13 -17.72 -30.18
N ALA A 493 2.04 -18.78 -30.98
CA ALA A 493 1.64 -20.09 -30.48
C ALA A 493 2.85 -20.87 -29.93
N SER A 494 2.66 -21.61 -28.83
CA SER A 494 3.73 -22.39 -28.18
C SER A 494 4.41 -23.41 -29.09
N GLY A 495 3.66 -24.11 -29.97
CA GLY A 495 4.21 -25.04 -30.96
C GLY A 495 5.11 -26.17 -30.42
N ARG A 496 5.17 -26.40 -29.09
CA ARG A 496 6.09 -27.36 -28.46
C ARG A 496 5.79 -28.79 -28.93
N LYS A 497 6.84 -29.51 -29.37
CA LYS A 497 6.75 -30.90 -29.87
C LYS A 497 7.45 -31.93 -28.98
N THR A 498 8.27 -31.49 -28.03
CA THR A 498 9.11 -32.37 -27.20
C THR A 498 8.43 -32.73 -25.88
N ALA A 499 8.60 -33.98 -25.41
CA ALA A 499 8.11 -34.40 -24.11
C ALA A 499 8.96 -33.82 -22.96
N PRO A 500 8.40 -33.59 -21.76
CA PRO A 500 9.18 -33.18 -20.59
C PRO A 500 10.27 -34.21 -20.21
N ALA A 501 11.44 -33.74 -19.77
CA ALA A 501 12.57 -34.60 -19.39
C ALA A 501 12.43 -35.23 -17.99
N GLY A 502 11.43 -34.81 -17.22
CA GLY A 502 11.22 -35.16 -15.81
C GLY A 502 10.27 -34.16 -15.16
N ARG A 503 10.19 -34.17 -13.83
CA ARG A 503 9.42 -33.18 -13.05
C ARG A 503 10.22 -32.69 -11.85
N LEU A 504 10.13 -31.39 -11.59
CA LEU A 504 10.50 -30.80 -10.32
C LEU A 504 9.27 -30.83 -9.42
N VAL A 505 9.37 -31.45 -8.24
CA VAL A 505 8.25 -31.65 -7.32
C VAL A 505 8.59 -31.03 -5.98
N LEU A 506 7.79 -30.06 -5.53
CA LEU A 506 7.83 -29.50 -4.18
C LEU A 506 6.71 -30.14 -3.37
N THR A 507 7.02 -30.81 -2.27
CA THR A 507 6.04 -31.47 -1.41
C THR A 507 5.91 -30.74 -0.07
N GLY A 508 4.68 -30.61 0.41
CA GLY A 508 4.36 -30.14 1.76
C GLY A 508 4.63 -28.65 1.98
N ALA A 509 4.17 -27.81 1.04
CA ALA A 509 4.19 -26.37 1.20
C ALA A 509 3.06 -25.91 2.15
N ASP A 510 3.45 -25.39 3.31
CA ASP A 510 2.59 -25.18 4.49
C ASP A 510 2.69 -23.75 5.07
N LYS A 511 3.28 -22.81 4.33
CA LYS A 511 3.46 -21.42 4.79
C LYS A 511 2.23 -20.57 4.56
N HIS A 512 1.99 -19.63 5.48
CA HIS A 512 0.86 -18.69 5.46
C HIS A 512 -0.47 -19.41 5.31
N ASN A 513 -1.19 -19.21 4.20
CA ASN A 513 -2.48 -19.85 3.94
C ASN A 513 -2.37 -21.14 3.12
N LEU A 514 -1.16 -21.64 2.80
CA LEU A 514 -0.99 -22.87 2.02
C LEU A 514 -1.35 -24.12 2.84
N ASN A 515 -2.16 -25.00 2.25
CA ASN A 515 -2.68 -26.20 2.90
C ASN A 515 -1.87 -27.46 2.54
N ASN A 516 -0.59 -27.50 2.93
CA ASN A 516 0.30 -28.65 2.69
C ASN A 516 0.36 -29.09 1.21
N VAL A 517 0.53 -28.12 0.32
CA VAL A 517 0.39 -28.28 -1.13
C VAL A 517 1.60 -29.01 -1.73
N THR A 518 1.35 -29.83 -2.76
CA THR A 518 2.39 -30.42 -3.62
C THR A 518 2.36 -29.78 -5.01
N LEU A 519 3.43 -29.10 -5.42
CA LEU A 519 3.55 -28.42 -6.71
C LEU A 519 4.40 -29.25 -7.67
N ASN A 520 3.86 -29.52 -8.87
CA ASN A 520 4.53 -30.27 -9.92
C ASN A 520 4.88 -29.37 -11.12
N ILE A 521 6.16 -29.34 -11.51
CA ILE A 521 6.65 -28.54 -12.65
C ILE A 521 7.33 -29.45 -13.67
N PRO A 522 6.78 -29.62 -14.89
CA PRO A 522 7.44 -30.41 -15.93
C PRO A 522 8.74 -29.74 -16.44
N VAL A 523 9.82 -30.51 -16.50
CA VAL A 523 11.13 -29.99 -16.93
C VAL A 523 11.15 -29.71 -18.44
N GLY A 524 11.67 -28.55 -18.83
CA GLY A 524 11.79 -28.08 -20.21
C GLY A 524 10.46 -27.54 -20.78
N THR A 525 9.64 -26.95 -19.91
CA THR A 525 8.36 -26.32 -20.27
C THR A 525 8.30 -24.87 -19.84
N LEU A 526 7.38 -24.12 -20.45
CA LEU A 526 6.82 -22.90 -19.89
C LEU A 526 5.62 -23.28 -19.01
N THR A 527 5.85 -23.32 -17.69
CA THR A 527 4.81 -23.53 -16.68
C THR A 527 4.31 -22.20 -16.14
N CYS A 528 3.00 -21.98 -16.09
CA CYS A 528 2.41 -20.82 -15.42
C CYS A 528 1.68 -21.25 -14.14
N ILE A 529 1.72 -20.39 -13.11
CA ILE A 529 0.89 -20.48 -11.92
C ILE A 529 -0.08 -19.30 -11.95
N SER A 530 -1.39 -19.59 -11.92
CA SER A 530 -2.46 -18.59 -11.88
C SER A 530 -3.40 -18.79 -10.69
N GLY A 531 -4.49 -18.03 -10.66
CA GLY A 531 -5.51 -18.04 -9.60
C GLY A 531 -5.68 -16.69 -8.89
N PRO A 532 -6.71 -16.49 -8.05
CA PRO A 532 -7.09 -15.17 -7.51
C PRO A 532 -6.01 -14.48 -6.66
N SER A 533 -6.07 -13.15 -6.52
CA SER A 533 -5.17 -12.43 -5.59
C SER A 533 -5.37 -12.96 -4.16
N GLY A 534 -4.27 -13.21 -3.43
CA GLY A 534 -4.34 -13.82 -2.08
C GLY A 534 -4.51 -15.34 -2.03
N SER A 535 -4.53 -16.06 -3.17
CA SER A 535 -4.66 -17.53 -3.19
C SER A 535 -3.41 -18.29 -2.71
N GLY A 536 -2.26 -17.61 -2.56
CA GLY A 536 -1.01 -18.21 -2.07
C GLY A 536 0.11 -18.37 -3.12
N LYS A 537 -0.08 -17.92 -4.37
CA LYS A 537 0.90 -18.05 -5.48
C LYS A 537 2.31 -17.58 -5.10
N SER A 538 2.44 -16.33 -4.63
CA SER A 538 3.73 -15.75 -4.27
C SER A 538 4.37 -16.49 -3.09
N THR A 539 3.57 -16.95 -2.12
CA THR A 539 4.07 -17.76 -0.99
C THR A 539 4.58 -19.11 -1.43
N LEU A 540 3.87 -19.78 -2.34
CA LEU A 540 4.26 -21.07 -2.89
C LEU A 540 5.60 -20.97 -3.63
N VAL A 541 5.79 -19.92 -4.43
CA VAL A 541 7.01 -19.73 -5.22
C VAL A 541 8.15 -19.12 -4.40
N ARG A 542 7.93 -17.94 -3.78
CA ARG A 542 8.97 -17.16 -3.11
C ARG A 542 9.37 -17.73 -1.76
N ASP A 543 8.42 -18.19 -0.97
CA ASP A 543 8.68 -18.62 0.41
C ASP A 543 8.89 -20.13 0.55
N CYS A 544 8.41 -20.93 -0.41
CA CYS A 544 8.56 -22.39 -0.39
C CYS A 544 9.51 -22.91 -1.48
N LEU A 545 9.19 -22.71 -2.77
CA LEU A 545 9.96 -23.29 -3.89
C LEU A 545 11.39 -22.75 -3.98
N ILE A 546 11.57 -21.42 -4.03
CA ILE A 546 12.88 -20.79 -4.20
C ILE A 546 13.86 -21.20 -3.08
N PRO A 547 13.49 -21.12 -1.78
CA PRO A 547 14.37 -21.58 -0.70
C PRO A 547 14.71 -23.07 -0.81
N ALA A 548 13.72 -23.92 -1.12
CA ALA A 548 13.94 -25.36 -1.24
C ALA A 548 14.91 -25.71 -2.38
N VAL A 549 14.74 -25.12 -3.56
CA VAL A 549 15.63 -25.35 -4.72
C VAL A 549 17.04 -24.80 -4.45
N ARG A 550 17.17 -23.59 -3.90
CA ARG A 550 18.48 -23.02 -3.55
C ARG A 550 19.23 -23.88 -2.54
N GLN A 551 18.51 -24.40 -1.56
CA GLN A 551 19.08 -25.26 -0.54
C GLN A 551 19.63 -26.55 -1.14
N ASP A 552 18.85 -27.24 -1.98
CA ASP A 552 19.30 -28.50 -2.55
C ASP A 552 20.45 -28.32 -3.56
N LEU A 553 20.41 -27.28 -4.41
CA LEU A 553 21.51 -26.93 -5.32
C LEU A 553 22.80 -26.52 -4.58
N SER A 554 22.70 -26.07 -3.33
CA SER A 554 23.89 -25.72 -2.51
C SER A 554 24.62 -26.94 -1.93
N GLY A 555 24.03 -28.14 -1.99
CA GLY A 555 24.64 -29.37 -1.51
C GLY A 555 24.75 -29.51 0.02
N LYS A 556 24.09 -28.65 0.81
CA LYS A 556 24.08 -28.76 2.29
C LYS A 556 23.34 -30.02 2.76
N LYS A 557 24.06 -30.92 3.45
CA LYS A 557 23.52 -32.18 4.00
C LYS A 557 22.83 -31.97 5.36
N GLY A 558 21.82 -32.78 5.69
CA GLY A 558 21.24 -32.89 7.04
C GLY A 558 19.89 -32.22 7.31
N ILE A 559 19.21 -31.72 6.27
CA ILE A 559 17.88 -31.08 6.39
C ILE A 559 16.91 -31.85 5.47
N PRO A 560 15.63 -32.05 5.87
CA PRO A 560 14.66 -32.77 5.03
C PRO A 560 14.52 -32.16 3.64
N ARG A 561 14.64 -33.00 2.59
CA ARG A 561 14.39 -32.58 1.20
C ARG A 561 12.89 -32.42 0.99
N ARG A 562 12.43 -31.16 0.91
CA ARG A 562 11.07 -30.80 0.48
C ARG A 562 10.92 -30.74 -1.04
N VAL A 563 12.00 -30.91 -1.80
CA VAL A 563 12.02 -30.83 -3.26
C VAL A 563 12.74 -32.02 -3.90
N GLN A 564 12.22 -32.50 -5.03
CA GLN A 564 12.77 -33.59 -5.86
C GLN A 564 12.87 -33.14 -7.32
N GLY A 565 13.77 -33.72 -8.12
CA GLY A 565 13.95 -33.35 -9.53
C GLY A 565 14.91 -32.17 -9.77
N THR A 566 15.65 -31.76 -8.74
CA THR A 566 16.65 -30.67 -8.80
C THR A 566 17.90 -31.06 -9.59
N GLU A 567 18.17 -32.36 -9.75
CA GLU A 567 19.29 -32.92 -10.51
C GLU A 567 19.29 -32.53 -12.00
N HIS A 568 18.14 -32.11 -12.54
CA HIS A 568 18.01 -31.59 -13.90
C HIS A 568 18.58 -30.17 -14.07
N PHE A 569 18.90 -29.49 -12.97
CA PHE A 569 19.27 -28.09 -12.97
C PHE A 569 20.69 -27.84 -12.44
N ASN A 570 21.45 -26.97 -13.10
CA ASN A 570 22.74 -26.49 -12.60
C ASN A 570 22.65 -25.10 -11.95
N ARG A 571 21.60 -24.33 -12.26
CA ARG A 571 21.39 -22.99 -11.70
C ARG A 571 19.92 -22.61 -11.62
N LEU A 572 19.59 -21.80 -10.62
CA LEU A 572 18.30 -21.13 -10.46
C LEU A 572 18.47 -19.63 -10.81
N VAL A 573 17.63 -19.12 -11.70
CA VAL A 573 17.57 -17.71 -12.09
C VAL A 573 16.21 -17.15 -11.68
N VAL A 574 16.20 -16.18 -10.76
CA VAL A 574 14.98 -15.52 -10.29
C VAL A 574 14.94 -14.12 -10.87
N ILE A 575 13.88 -13.80 -11.59
CA ILE A 575 13.70 -12.52 -12.29
C ILE A 575 12.40 -11.86 -11.79
N ASP A 576 12.56 -10.90 -10.89
CA ASP A 576 11.49 -10.06 -10.35
C ASP A 576 11.53 -8.65 -10.96
N GLN A 577 10.51 -7.85 -10.63
CA GLN A 577 10.41 -6.43 -11.00
C GLN A 577 11.25 -5.50 -10.12
N SER A 578 12.08 -6.04 -9.21
CA SER A 578 12.95 -5.20 -8.39
C SER A 578 13.93 -4.41 -9.27
N PRO A 579 14.37 -3.19 -8.86
CA PRO A 579 15.31 -2.41 -9.65
C PRO A 579 16.58 -3.19 -9.99
N ILE A 580 17.11 -3.04 -11.21
CA ILE A 580 18.35 -3.73 -11.66
C ILE A 580 19.58 -3.40 -10.81
N GLY A 581 19.52 -2.33 -10.01
CA GLY A 581 20.49 -2.04 -8.98
C GLY A 581 19.96 -1.01 -7.99
N LYS A 582 20.52 -1.02 -6.78
CA LYS A 582 20.14 -0.10 -5.69
C LYS A 582 20.80 1.28 -5.79
N THR A 583 21.65 1.50 -6.81
CA THR A 583 22.41 2.74 -6.96
C THR A 583 22.11 3.39 -8.30
N PRO A 584 22.18 4.73 -8.39
CA PRO A 584 22.05 5.49 -9.64
C PRO A 584 23.03 5.08 -10.75
N ARG A 585 24.08 4.33 -10.40
CA ARG A 585 25.16 3.88 -11.30
C ARG A 585 24.77 2.68 -12.17
N SER A 586 23.66 2.03 -11.87
CA SER A 586 23.19 0.89 -12.65
C SER A 586 22.40 1.40 -13.86
N THR A 587 22.73 0.91 -15.04
CA THR A 587 22.08 1.25 -16.31
C THR A 587 21.84 0.00 -17.15
N PRO A 588 20.96 0.05 -18.17
CA PRO A 588 20.76 -1.07 -19.10
C PRO A 588 22.07 -1.60 -19.70
N ALA A 589 23.01 -0.74 -20.07
CA ALA A 589 24.31 -1.16 -20.61
C ALA A 589 25.18 -1.91 -19.60
N THR A 590 25.10 -1.56 -18.30
CA THR A 590 25.84 -2.28 -17.25
C THR A 590 25.21 -3.63 -16.94
N ALA A 591 23.88 -3.68 -16.81
CA ALA A 591 23.13 -4.88 -16.42
C ALA A 591 23.18 -5.98 -17.48
N THR A 592 23.12 -5.61 -18.76
CA THR A 592 23.23 -6.56 -19.88
C THR A 592 24.67 -6.99 -20.20
N GLY A 593 25.66 -6.36 -19.57
CA GLY A 593 27.07 -6.61 -19.85
C GLY A 593 27.59 -5.92 -21.13
N LEU A 594 26.78 -5.11 -21.83
CA LEU A 594 27.20 -4.37 -23.02
C LEU A 594 28.44 -3.50 -22.74
N LEU A 595 28.52 -2.87 -21.57
CA LEU A 595 29.66 -2.04 -21.18
C LEU A 595 30.98 -2.86 -21.06
N GLN A 596 30.91 -4.18 -20.85
CA GLN A 596 32.09 -5.05 -20.86
C GLN A 596 32.63 -5.28 -22.28
N VAL A 597 31.80 -5.07 -23.31
CA VAL A 597 32.19 -5.13 -24.73
C VAL A 597 32.72 -3.78 -25.19
N LEU A 598 32.04 -2.70 -24.82
CA LEU A 598 32.36 -1.34 -25.30
C LEU A 598 33.65 -0.78 -24.66
N ARG A 599 33.93 -1.03 -23.38
CA ARG A 599 35.13 -0.45 -22.74
C ARG A 599 36.45 -0.96 -23.35
N PRO A 600 36.64 -2.28 -23.60
CA PRO A 600 37.80 -2.77 -24.33
C PRO A 600 37.91 -2.19 -25.74
N LEU A 601 36.79 -2.04 -26.44
CA LEU A 601 36.75 -1.42 -27.77
C LEU A 601 37.34 -0.01 -27.75
N TYR A 602 36.82 0.86 -26.87
CA TYR A 602 37.30 2.24 -26.77
C TYR A 602 38.76 2.34 -26.30
N ALA A 603 39.22 1.40 -25.47
CA ALA A 603 40.62 1.33 -25.05
C ALA A 603 41.58 0.95 -26.20
N GLN A 604 41.09 0.26 -27.23
CA GLN A 604 41.91 -0.16 -28.37
C GLN A 604 42.00 0.91 -29.48
N LEU A 605 41.26 2.02 -29.38
CA LEU A 605 41.28 3.11 -30.36
C LEU A 605 42.64 3.81 -30.42
N PRO A 606 43.04 4.40 -31.57
CA PRO A 606 44.35 5.02 -31.74
C PRO A 606 44.68 6.08 -30.68
N LEU A 607 43.75 7.00 -30.40
CA LEU A 607 43.93 8.05 -29.39
C LEU A 607 44.07 7.48 -27.98
N SER A 608 43.33 6.41 -27.66
CA SER A 608 43.44 5.71 -26.38
C SER A 608 44.79 5.05 -26.22
N LYS A 609 45.29 4.37 -27.26
CA LYS A 609 46.63 3.74 -27.24
C LYS A 609 47.73 4.78 -27.07
N GLN A 610 47.64 5.91 -27.77
CA GLN A 610 48.60 7.02 -27.64
C GLN A 610 48.63 7.59 -26.22
N ARG A 611 47.47 7.68 -25.55
CA ARG A 611 47.34 8.22 -24.19
C ARG A 611 47.49 7.17 -23.08
N GLY A 612 47.77 5.91 -23.42
CA GLY A 612 47.87 4.82 -22.44
C GLY A 612 46.56 4.49 -21.73
N TYR A 613 45.41 4.78 -22.34
CA TYR A 613 44.11 4.52 -21.74
C TYR A 613 43.74 3.03 -21.81
N THR A 614 43.33 2.49 -20.67
CA THR A 614 42.81 1.11 -20.56
C THR A 614 41.28 1.11 -20.48
N ALA A 615 40.67 -0.08 -20.52
CA ALA A 615 39.23 -0.24 -20.35
C ALA A 615 38.70 0.30 -19.00
N ALA A 616 39.57 0.51 -18.01
CA ALA A 616 39.21 1.14 -16.74
C ALA A 616 38.86 2.64 -16.90
N ARG A 617 39.53 3.34 -17.82
CA ARG A 617 39.28 4.78 -18.12
C ARG A 617 37.83 5.00 -18.54
N PHE A 618 37.28 4.07 -19.31
CA PHE A 618 35.92 4.16 -19.87
C PHE A 618 34.85 3.59 -18.94
N SER A 619 35.13 3.46 -17.65
CA SER A 619 34.16 3.05 -16.63
C SER A 619 33.76 4.27 -15.79
N PRO A 620 32.46 4.59 -15.65
CA PRO A 620 32.03 5.70 -14.80
C PRO A 620 32.24 5.38 -13.31
N ASN A 621 32.40 4.09 -12.97
CA ASN A 621 32.55 3.61 -11.61
C ASN A 621 34.00 3.63 -11.11
N ILE A 622 34.98 3.89 -11.98
CA ILE A 622 36.42 3.84 -11.66
C ILE A 622 37.02 5.24 -11.76
N ARG A 623 37.85 5.63 -10.78
CA ARG A 623 38.61 6.89 -10.82
C ARG A 623 39.55 6.92 -12.03
N GLY A 624 39.72 8.09 -12.62
CA GLY A 624 40.60 8.32 -13.76
C GLY A 624 39.89 8.93 -14.95
N GLY A 625 38.85 8.27 -15.49
CA GLY A 625 38.10 8.79 -16.66
C GLY A 625 36.70 9.33 -16.36
N ARG A 626 36.15 9.03 -15.18
CA ARG A 626 34.87 9.58 -14.73
C ARG A 626 34.96 11.09 -14.42
N CYS A 627 33.82 11.76 -14.39
CA CYS A 627 33.71 13.10 -13.82
C CYS A 627 33.86 13.03 -12.29
N GLU A 628 34.80 13.78 -11.70
CA GLU A 628 35.04 13.72 -10.26
C GLU A 628 34.01 14.51 -9.44
N ARG A 629 33.32 15.50 -10.03
CA ARG A 629 32.27 16.26 -9.31
C ARG A 629 31.07 15.40 -8.94
N CYS A 630 30.54 14.65 -9.90
CA CYS A 630 29.45 13.69 -9.66
C CYS A 630 29.94 12.28 -9.35
N GLN A 631 31.26 12.07 -9.30
CA GLN A 631 31.88 10.75 -9.14
C GLN A 631 31.33 9.70 -10.12
N GLY A 632 31.01 10.12 -11.35
CA GLY A 632 30.50 9.27 -12.43
C GLY A 632 29.01 8.95 -12.42
N THR A 633 28.20 9.55 -11.52
CA THR A 633 26.73 9.38 -11.57
C THR A 633 26.07 10.24 -12.66
N GLY A 634 26.77 11.28 -13.13
CA GLY A 634 26.22 12.29 -14.03
C GLY A 634 25.25 13.26 -13.35
N MET A 635 24.94 13.07 -12.07
CA MET A 635 23.89 13.78 -11.35
C MET A 635 24.36 14.18 -9.96
N ILE A 636 23.83 15.27 -9.43
CA ILE A 636 24.03 15.72 -8.07
C ILE A 636 22.71 15.57 -7.34
N GLU A 637 22.69 14.78 -6.28
CA GLU A 637 21.54 14.67 -5.39
C GLU A 637 21.54 15.86 -4.43
N VAL A 638 20.41 16.55 -4.38
CA VAL A 638 20.14 17.61 -3.42
C VAL A 638 19.14 17.06 -2.42
N ASP A 639 19.54 17.06 -1.16
CA ASP A 639 18.69 16.68 -0.03
C ASP A 639 17.64 17.77 0.20
N MET A 640 16.38 17.37 0.29
CA MET A 640 15.24 18.26 0.40
C MET A 640 14.50 17.96 1.71
N ASN A 641 14.40 18.96 2.60
CA ASN A 641 13.90 18.77 3.97
C ASN A 641 12.46 18.20 4.12
N PHE A 642 11.65 18.20 3.06
CA PHE A 642 10.23 17.76 3.11
C PHE A 642 9.80 16.85 1.95
N LEU A 643 10.72 16.50 1.05
CA LEU A 643 10.46 15.71 -0.15
C LEU A 643 11.53 14.63 -0.30
N GLY A 644 11.31 13.70 -1.23
CA GLY A 644 12.41 12.84 -1.66
C GLY A 644 13.52 13.67 -2.30
N ASN A 645 14.78 13.26 -2.09
CA ASN A 645 15.95 13.85 -2.71
C ASN A 645 15.74 14.05 -4.22
N VAL A 646 16.08 15.23 -4.73
CA VAL A 646 15.97 15.54 -6.15
C VAL A 646 17.35 15.41 -6.78
N ALA A 647 17.43 14.71 -7.90
CA ALA A 647 18.68 14.55 -8.65
C ALA A 647 18.70 15.51 -9.83
N MET A 648 19.68 16.42 -9.87
CA MET A 648 19.87 17.35 -10.98
C MET A 648 21.08 16.94 -11.83
N PRO A 649 21.09 17.21 -13.15
CA PRO A 649 22.26 16.99 -13.99
C PRO A 649 23.50 17.68 -13.43
N CYS A 650 24.62 16.97 -13.40
CA CYS A 650 25.90 17.54 -12.99
C CYS A 650 26.34 18.58 -14.01
N ASP A 651 26.36 19.83 -13.60
CA ASP A 651 26.83 20.98 -14.39
C ASP A 651 28.26 20.83 -14.94
N ALA A 652 29.15 20.11 -14.26
CA ALA A 652 30.53 19.92 -14.73
C ALA A 652 30.67 18.96 -15.92
N CYS A 653 29.79 17.95 -16.04
CA CYS A 653 29.83 16.99 -17.15
C CYS A 653 28.55 16.97 -17.98
N GLN A 654 27.58 17.82 -17.64
CA GLN A 654 26.26 17.91 -18.26
C GLN A 654 25.59 16.52 -18.38
N GLY A 655 25.67 15.70 -17.32
CA GLY A 655 25.10 14.35 -17.33
C GLY A 655 25.94 13.26 -18.01
N GLN A 656 27.06 13.60 -18.67
CA GLN A 656 27.83 12.63 -19.46
C GLN A 656 28.66 11.65 -18.63
N CYS A 657 28.77 11.83 -17.31
CA CYS A 657 29.47 10.94 -16.37
C CYS A 657 31.01 10.84 -16.51
N TYR A 658 31.62 11.37 -17.58
CA TYR A 658 33.06 11.31 -17.84
C TYR A 658 33.71 12.70 -17.83
N ASN A 659 35.03 12.74 -17.67
CA ASN A 659 35.82 13.96 -17.88
C ASN A 659 36.07 14.23 -19.37
N ARG A 660 36.44 15.48 -19.68
CA ARG A 660 36.60 15.97 -21.06
C ARG A 660 37.61 15.15 -21.85
N GLU A 661 38.73 14.77 -21.25
CA GLU A 661 39.82 14.05 -21.92
C GLU A 661 39.39 12.63 -22.34
N THR A 662 38.48 12.00 -21.58
CA THR A 662 37.91 10.69 -21.92
C THR A 662 36.90 10.81 -23.06
N LEU A 663 36.16 11.92 -23.13
CA LEU A 663 35.14 12.18 -24.15
C LEU A 663 35.72 12.51 -25.52
N GLU A 664 36.99 12.91 -25.60
CA GLU A 664 37.71 13.13 -26.87
C GLU A 664 37.94 11.83 -27.67
N VAL A 665 37.93 10.68 -27.01
CA VAL A 665 38.06 9.38 -27.68
C VAL A 665 36.72 9.00 -28.31
N THR A 666 36.70 8.90 -29.65
CA THR A 666 35.48 8.60 -30.40
C THR A 666 35.59 7.34 -31.26
N TRP A 667 34.49 6.57 -31.31
CA TRP A 667 34.28 5.47 -32.25
C TRP A 667 33.21 5.92 -33.24
N LYS A 668 33.44 5.83 -34.55
CA LYS A 668 32.52 6.31 -35.60
C LYS A 668 31.94 7.72 -35.28
N GLY A 669 32.80 8.62 -34.78
CA GLY A 669 32.42 10.01 -34.44
C GLY A 669 31.65 10.21 -33.13
N LYS A 670 31.41 9.17 -32.31
CA LYS A 670 30.76 9.29 -31.00
C LYS A 670 31.68 8.90 -29.85
N SER A 671 31.71 9.72 -28.80
CA SER A 671 32.35 9.37 -27.53
C SER A 671 31.59 8.23 -26.84
N ILE A 672 32.19 7.59 -25.82
CA ILE A 672 31.48 6.51 -25.11
C ILE A 672 30.20 7.00 -24.44
N ALA A 673 30.18 8.24 -23.93
CA ALA A 673 28.98 8.83 -23.35
C ALA A 673 27.87 9.02 -24.40
N GLN A 674 28.23 9.53 -25.58
CA GLN A 674 27.30 9.72 -26.69
C GLN A 674 26.78 8.40 -27.23
N ALA A 675 27.62 7.36 -27.29
CA ALA A 675 27.21 6.02 -27.70
C ALA A 675 26.26 5.37 -26.68
N LEU A 676 26.50 5.57 -25.39
CA LEU A 676 25.59 5.11 -24.33
C LEU A 676 24.31 5.95 -24.23
N ALA A 677 24.27 7.15 -24.80
CA ALA A 677 23.07 7.97 -24.87
C ALA A 677 22.11 7.52 -25.99
N LEU A 678 22.54 6.64 -26.90
CA LEU A 678 21.67 6.07 -27.93
C LEU A 678 20.59 5.18 -27.32
N THR A 679 19.44 5.13 -28.00
CA THR A 679 18.44 4.08 -27.77
C THR A 679 19.00 2.71 -28.16
N VAL A 680 18.39 1.63 -27.66
CA VAL A 680 18.78 0.26 -28.03
C VAL A 680 18.69 0.05 -29.55
N ASP A 681 17.65 0.57 -30.20
CA ASP A 681 17.47 0.44 -31.65
C ASP A 681 18.58 1.16 -32.43
N GLU A 682 18.86 2.42 -32.09
CA GLU A 682 19.96 3.18 -32.71
C GLU A 682 21.32 2.52 -32.43
N ALA A 683 21.53 2.01 -31.22
CA ALA A 683 22.76 1.34 -30.84
C ALA A 683 22.93 0.02 -31.60
N ALA A 684 21.85 -0.74 -31.85
CA ALA A 684 21.88 -1.99 -32.60
C ALA A 684 22.39 -1.76 -34.02
N GLU A 685 21.92 -0.70 -34.67
CA GLU A 685 22.42 -0.27 -35.98
C GLU A 685 23.88 0.20 -35.89
N PHE A 686 24.20 1.06 -34.93
CA PHE A 686 25.53 1.66 -34.77
C PHE A 686 26.64 0.62 -34.51
N PHE A 687 26.34 -0.40 -33.69
CA PHE A 687 27.23 -1.49 -33.30
C PHE A 687 27.01 -2.80 -34.07
N SER A 688 26.26 -2.77 -35.17
CA SER A 688 26.00 -3.94 -36.04
C SER A 688 27.26 -4.71 -36.45
N SER A 689 28.39 -4.03 -36.61
CA SER A 689 29.69 -4.63 -36.95
C SER A 689 30.36 -5.39 -35.80
N LEU A 690 29.83 -5.36 -34.58
CA LEU A 690 30.38 -6.02 -33.39
C LEU A 690 29.46 -7.16 -32.95
N PRO A 691 29.75 -8.44 -33.31
CA PRO A 691 28.81 -9.55 -33.12
C PRO A 691 28.28 -9.70 -31.68
N ARG A 692 29.17 -9.55 -30.68
CA ARG A 692 28.78 -9.67 -29.27
C ARG A 692 27.91 -8.51 -28.79
N ALA A 693 28.17 -7.28 -29.25
CA ALA A 693 27.32 -6.14 -28.92
C ALA A 693 25.96 -6.25 -29.62
N ALA A 694 25.96 -6.61 -30.91
CA ALA A 694 24.76 -6.83 -31.70
C ALA A 694 23.84 -7.90 -31.09
N ALA A 695 24.39 -9.02 -30.59
CA ALA A 695 23.61 -10.05 -29.91
C ALA A 695 22.93 -9.57 -28.61
N ILE A 696 23.65 -8.77 -27.80
CA ILE A 696 23.10 -8.18 -26.57
C ILE A 696 21.97 -7.21 -26.90
N LEU A 697 22.22 -6.30 -27.85
CA LEU A 697 21.24 -5.29 -28.27
C LEU A 697 20.01 -5.95 -28.89
N LYS A 698 20.20 -6.97 -29.73
CA LYS A 698 19.11 -7.77 -30.28
C LYS A 698 18.28 -8.45 -29.19
N SER A 699 18.91 -8.98 -28.14
CA SER A 699 18.19 -9.56 -27.00
C SER A 699 17.35 -8.54 -26.25
N MET A 700 17.79 -7.28 -26.17
CA MET A 700 16.98 -6.18 -25.62
C MET A 700 15.81 -5.80 -26.54
N GLN A 701 16.01 -5.78 -27.86
CA GLN A 701 14.94 -5.55 -28.84
C GLN A 701 13.89 -6.67 -28.80
N ASP A 702 14.33 -7.92 -28.65
CA ASP A 702 13.47 -9.09 -28.63
C ASP A 702 12.52 -9.12 -27.41
N VAL A 703 12.81 -8.36 -26.36
CA VAL A 703 11.91 -8.16 -25.21
C VAL A 703 11.21 -6.79 -25.24
N GLY A 704 11.28 -6.06 -26.35
CA GLY A 704 10.56 -4.79 -26.53
C GLY A 704 11.24 -3.55 -25.95
N LEU A 705 12.54 -3.59 -25.61
CA LEU A 705 13.27 -2.47 -25.01
C LEU A 705 13.99 -1.56 -26.04
N GLY A 706 13.61 -1.62 -27.32
CA GLY A 706 14.26 -0.88 -28.42
C GLY A 706 14.37 0.63 -28.18
N TYR A 707 13.37 1.22 -27.50
CA TYR A 707 13.31 2.66 -27.21
C TYR A 707 14.20 3.14 -26.07
N LEU A 708 14.73 2.22 -25.27
CA LEU A 708 15.38 2.57 -24.01
C LEU A 708 16.79 3.11 -24.27
N ASN A 709 17.16 4.25 -23.69
CA ASN A 709 18.54 4.72 -23.75
C ASN A 709 19.46 3.82 -22.90
N LEU A 710 20.64 3.49 -23.43
CA LEU A 710 21.59 2.58 -22.79
C LEU A 710 22.18 3.10 -21.46
N ASN A 711 22.19 4.43 -21.28
CA ASN A 711 22.63 5.14 -20.09
C ASN A 711 21.50 5.53 -19.13
N ARG A 712 20.24 5.15 -19.41
CA ARG A 712 19.13 5.47 -18.51
C ARG A 712 19.42 4.89 -17.12
N ARG A 713 19.19 5.67 -16.07
CA ARG A 713 19.46 5.26 -14.69
C ARG A 713 18.45 4.22 -14.23
N ALA A 714 18.89 3.29 -13.40
CA ALA A 714 18.05 2.20 -12.90
C ALA A 714 16.85 2.66 -12.05
N ASP A 715 16.99 3.77 -11.34
CA ASP A 715 15.95 4.33 -10.48
C ASP A 715 14.83 5.06 -11.25
N THR A 716 15.05 5.37 -12.53
CA THR A 716 14.03 5.94 -13.42
C THR A 716 13.38 4.90 -14.33
N LEU A 717 13.74 3.63 -14.19
CA LEU A 717 13.12 2.52 -14.91
C LEU A 717 11.87 2.06 -14.17
N SER A 718 10.84 1.68 -14.94
CA SER A 718 9.71 0.93 -14.40
C SER A 718 10.15 -0.46 -13.92
N GLY A 719 9.32 -1.08 -13.07
CA GLY A 719 9.53 -2.47 -12.64
C GLY A 719 9.58 -3.45 -13.83
N GLY A 720 8.65 -3.29 -14.79
CA GLY A 720 8.61 -4.08 -16.02
C GLY A 720 9.82 -3.85 -16.95
N GLU A 721 10.31 -2.61 -17.10
CA GLU A 721 11.58 -2.35 -17.83
C GLU A 721 12.76 -3.05 -17.14
N SER A 722 12.87 -2.92 -15.81
CA SER A 722 13.93 -3.57 -15.02
C SER A 722 13.91 -5.08 -15.17
N GLN A 723 12.72 -5.68 -15.13
CA GLN A 723 12.53 -7.12 -15.31
C GLN A 723 12.94 -7.56 -16.71
N ARG A 724 12.46 -6.88 -17.77
CA ARG A 724 12.80 -7.19 -19.17
C ARG A 724 14.31 -7.05 -19.44
N ILE A 725 15.00 -6.10 -18.82
CA ILE A 725 16.47 -5.99 -18.91
C ILE A 725 17.15 -7.24 -18.35
N LYS A 726 16.67 -7.78 -17.21
CA LYS A 726 17.21 -9.03 -16.64
C LYS A 726 16.96 -10.22 -17.57
N ILE A 727 15.77 -10.30 -18.18
CA ILE A 727 15.45 -11.32 -19.20
C ILE A 727 16.39 -11.20 -20.40
N ALA A 728 16.57 -9.99 -20.95
CA ALA A 728 17.48 -9.72 -22.05
C ALA A 728 18.94 -10.07 -21.73
N ALA A 729 19.39 -9.77 -20.51
CA ALA A 729 20.73 -10.10 -20.03
C ALA A 729 20.96 -11.61 -19.97
N GLU A 730 19.93 -12.39 -19.63
CA GLU A 730 20.01 -13.85 -19.70
C GLU A 730 19.95 -14.32 -21.17
N LEU A 731 18.98 -13.88 -21.97
CA LEU A 731 18.90 -14.22 -23.41
C LEU A 731 20.22 -14.00 -24.17
N ALA A 732 20.94 -12.92 -23.85
CA ALA A 732 22.23 -12.61 -24.47
C ALA A 732 23.32 -13.66 -24.17
N LYS A 733 23.17 -14.45 -23.10
CA LYS A 733 24.06 -15.56 -22.74
C LYS A 733 23.67 -16.87 -23.46
N ALA A 734 22.52 -16.92 -24.14
CA ALA A 734 22.02 -18.12 -24.81
C ALA A 734 22.98 -18.82 -25.79
N PRO A 735 23.79 -18.11 -26.59
CA PRO A 735 24.77 -18.78 -27.46
C PRO A 735 25.86 -19.54 -26.67
N ALA A 736 26.11 -19.17 -25.40
CA ALA A 736 27.03 -19.85 -24.51
C ALA A 736 26.38 -21.00 -23.72
N TRP A 737 25.05 -21.13 -23.77
CA TRP A 737 24.30 -22.21 -23.12
C TRP A 737 24.03 -23.40 -24.04
N LYS A 738 24.88 -23.64 -25.07
CA LYS A 738 24.89 -24.97 -25.68
C LYS A 738 24.94 -25.97 -24.54
N LEU A 739 23.97 -26.89 -24.49
CA LEU A 739 23.88 -27.95 -23.49
C LEU A 739 25.31 -28.37 -23.15
N GLU A 740 25.71 -28.15 -21.90
CA GLU A 740 26.97 -28.69 -21.41
C GLU A 740 26.94 -30.21 -21.72
N GLU A 741 28.10 -30.84 -21.92
CA GLU A 741 28.17 -32.27 -22.30
C GLU A 741 27.39 -33.19 -21.32
N ASP A 742 27.09 -32.71 -20.11
CA ASP A 742 26.32 -33.36 -19.05
C ASP A 742 24.79 -33.07 -19.05
N GLY A 743 24.27 -32.25 -19.98
CA GLY A 743 22.84 -32.11 -20.26
C GLY A 743 22.00 -31.26 -19.27
N LYS A 744 22.64 -30.62 -18.28
CA LYS A 744 21.96 -29.82 -17.23
C LYS A 744 21.48 -28.46 -17.73
N ARG A 745 20.39 -27.96 -17.15
CA ARG A 745 19.68 -26.76 -17.63
C ARG A 745 19.45 -25.73 -16.51
N ALA A 746 19.01 -24.52 -16.85
CA ALA A 746 18.60 -23.52 -15.87
C ALA A 746 17.09 -23.61 -15.58
N LEU A 747 16.71 -23.34 -14.33
CA LEU A 747 15.33 -23.03 -13.92
C LEU A 747 15.17 -21.52 -13.82
N PHE A 748 14.29 -20.95 -14.64
CA PHE A 748 13.90 -19.55 -14.59
C PHE A 748 12.59 -19.40 -13.80
N ILE A 749 12.56 -18.47 -12.86
CA ILE A 749 11.34 -18.09 -12.15
C ILE A 749 11.08 -16.61 -12.40
N LEU A 750 9.93 -16.32 -13.01
CA LEU A 750 9.49 -14.96 -13.34
C LEU A 750 8.20 -14.66 -12.58
N ASP A 751 8.08 -13.42 -12.12
CA ASP A 751 6.92 -12.95 -11.37
C ASP A 751 6.22 -11.83 -12.14
N GLU A 752 5.00 -12.10 -12.62
CA GLU A 752 4.16 -11.21 -13.42
C GLU A 752 4.92 -10.50 -14.56
N PRO A 753 5.59 -11.26 -15.46
CA PRO A 753 6.43 -10.67 -16.50
C PRO A 753 5.66 -9.88 -17.55
N THR A 754 4.34 -10.02 -17.64
CA THR A 754 3.48 -9.28 -18.58
C THR A 754 2.88 -7.99 -18.00
N SER A 755 3.13 -7.71 -16.72
CA SER A 755 2.59 -6.52 -16.04
C SER A 755 2.96 -5.23 -16.79
N GLY A 756 1.96 -4.42 -17.12
CA GLY A 756 2.14 -3.14 -17.80
C GLY A 756 2.62 -3.21 -19.25
N LEU A 757 2.49 -4.37 -19.90
CA LEU A 757 2.87 -4.54 -21.29
C LEU A 757 1.67 -4.38 -22.21
N HIS A 758 1.86 -3.66 -23.30
CA HIS A 758 0.92 -3.65 -24.41
C HIS A 758 0.95 -5.00 -25.15
N PHE A 759 -0.14 -5.37 -25.84
CA PHE A 759 -0.27 -6.63 -26.59
C PHE A 759 0.95 -6.97 -27.46
N ASN A 760 1.48 -5.99 -28.17
CA ASN A 760 2.67 -6.17 -29.01
C ASN A 760 3.92 -6.56 -28.21
N GLU A 761 4.09 -6.00 -27.02
CA GLU A 761 5.21 -6.30 -26.12
C GLU A 761 5.03 -7.65 -25.44
N VAL A 762 3.80 -8.03 -25.09
CA VAL A 762 3.46 -9.38 -24.62
C VAL A 762 3.83 -10.42 -25.68
N ALA A 763 3.52 -10.17 -26.95
CA ALA A 763 3.90 -11.06 -28.05
C ALA A 763 5.43 -11.21 -28.18
N LEU A 764 6.19 -10.10 -28.10
CA LEU A 764 7.65 -10.13 -28.13
C LEU A 764 8.22 -10.92 -26.94
N LEU A 765 7.74 -10.63 -25.74
CA LEU A 765 8.13 -11.33 -24.52
C LEU A 765 7.85 -12.84 -24.62
N LEU A 766 6.66 -13.23 -25.07
CA LEU A 766 6.27 -14.62 -25.22
C LEU A 766 7.19 -15.35 -26.22
N ALA A 767 7.50 -14.73 -27.36
CA ALA A 767 8.46 -15.27 -28.31
C ALA A 767 9.86 -15.44 -27.70
N ALA A 768 10.29 -14.49 -26.85
CA ALA A 768 11.54 -14.59 -26.13
C ALA A 768 11.56 -15.72 -25.09
N LEU A 769 10.45 -15.94 -24.36
CA LEU A 769 10.29 -17.05 -23.42
C LEU A 769 10.29 -18.40 -24.15
N PHE A 770 9.63 -18.51 -25.31
CA PHE A 770 9.71 -19.71 -26.13
C PHE A 770 11.14 -20.02 -26.57
N ARG A 771 11.93 -19.00 -26.95
CA ARG A 771 13.35 -19.22 -27.28
C ARG A 771 14.16 -19.75 -26.10
N LEU A 772 13.90 -19.26 -24.87
CA LEU A 772 14.54 -19.79 -23.66
C LEU A 772 14.15 -21.26 -23.41
N ARG A 773 12.85 -21.56 -23.54
CA ARG A 773 12.32 -22.91 -23.38
C ARG A 773 12.86 -23.87 -24.43
N ASP A 774 12.91 -23.45 -25.70
CA ASP A 774 13.33 -24.26 -26.84
C ASP A 774 14.85 -24.52 -26.82
N ALA A 775 15.62 -23.63 -26.16
CA ALA A 775 17.01 -23.90 -25.77
C ALA A 775 17.13 -24.97 -24.67
N GLY A 776 16.00 -25.45 -24.14
CA GLY A 776 15.87 -26.54 -23.19
C GLY A 776 15.51 -26.09 -21.77
N HIS A 777 15.57 -24.79 -21.45
CA HIS A 777 15.37 -24.34 -20.07
C HIS A 777 13.94 -24.56 -19.57
N THR A 778 13.79 -24.61 -18.24
CA THR A 778 12.47 -24.64 -17.60
C THR A 778 12.14 -23.24 -17.12
N ILE A 779 10.91 -22.80 -17.40
CA ILE A 779 10.44 -21.47 -17.06
C ILE A 779 9.18 -21.64 -16.21
N LEU A 780 9.18 -21.05 -15.02
CA LEU A 780 8.02 -20.93 -14.16
C LEU A 780 7.62 -19.46 -14.09
N CYS A 781 6.40 -19.13 -14.49
CA CYS A 781 5.85 -17.79 -14.38
C CYS A 781 4.70 -17.77 -13.37
N VAL A 782 4.65 -16.79 -12.47
CA VAL A 782 3.40 -16.41 -11.79
C VAL A 782 2.71 -15.38 -12.68
N GLU A 783 1.49 -15.65 -13.14
CA GLU A 783 0.84 -14.80 -14.13
C GLU A 783 -0.69 -14.85 -14.11
N HIS A 784 -1.29 -13.76 -14.59
CA HIS A 784 -2.73 -13.55 -14.74
C HIS A 784 -3.14 -13.23 -16.18
N HIS A 785 -2.21 -12.81 -17.03
CA HIS A 785 -2.47 -12.43 -18.40
C HIS A 785 -2.92 -13.62 -19.28
N LYS A 786 -4.17 -13.55 -19.74
CA LYS A 786 -4.85 -14.57 -20.54
C LYS A 786 -3.99 -15.15 -21.66
N ASP A 787 -3.33 -14.31 -22.45
CA ASP A 787 -2.53 -14.80 -23.58
C ASP A 787 -1.31 -15.61 -23.17
N LEU A 788 -0.64 -15.25 -22.06
CA LEU A 788 0.49 -16.04 -21.55
C LEU A 788 -0.01 -17.40 -21.02
N LEU A 789 -1.14 -17.39 -20.31
CA LEU A 789 -1.74 -18.60 -19.74
C LEU A 789 -2.17 -19.59 -20.84
N ASN A 790 -2.82 -19.09 -21.90
CA ASN A 790 -3.20 -19.90 -23.06
C ASN A 790 -1.99 -20.40 -23.87
N ALA A 791 -0.88 -19.68 -23.80
CA ALA A 791 0.37 -20.03 -24.46
C ALA A 791 1.28 -20.96 -23.64
N ALA A 792 0.97 -21.17 -22.35
CA ALA A 792 1.74 -22.03 -21.47
C ALA A 792 1.67 -23.50 -21.92
N ASP A 793 2.73 -24.25 -21.64
CA ASP A 793 2.75 -25.70 -21.88
C ASP A 793 2.11 -26.48 -20.72
N TYR A 794 2.17 -25.89 -19.52
CA TYR A 794 1.57 -26.43 -18.30
C TYR A 794 1.06 -25.27 -17.45
N LEU A 795 -0.09 -25.44 -16.82
CA LEU A 795 -0.75 -24.46 -15.99
C LEU A 795 -1.09 -25.09 -14.65
N VAL A 796 -0.87 -24.33 -13.58
CA VAL A 796 -1.25 -24.67 -12.21
C VAL A 796 -2.16 -23.57 -11.71
N ASP A 797 -3.40 -23.90 -11.37
CA ASP A 797 -4.37 -22.93 -10.88
C ASP A 797 -4.54 -23.03 -9.35
N MET A 798 -4.36 -21.91 -8.67
CA MET A 798 -4.45 -21.81 -7.22
C MET A 798 -5.78 -21.23 -6.76
N GLY A 799 -6.35 -21.76 -5.69
CA GLY A 799 -7.62 -21.26 -5.16
C GLY A 799 -8.24 -22.19 -4.12
N PRO A 800 -9.59 -22.35 -4.11
CA PRO A 800 -10.56 -21.71 -5.02
C PRO A 800 -10.79 -20.21 -4.74
N GLY A 801 -10.43 -19.73 -3.55
CA GLY A 801 -10.55 -18.32 -3.16
C GLY A 801 -9.24 -17.67 -2.71
N ALA A 802 -9.35 -16.59 -1.95
CA ALA A 802 -8.25 -15.84 -1.36
C ALA A 802 -8.15 -16.09 0.16
N GLY A 803 -7.00 -15.79 0.77
CA GLY A 803 -6.83 -15.90 2.21
C GLY A 803 -7.10 -17.32 2.71
N ARG A 804 -7.95 -17.46 3.73
CA ARG A 804 -8.34 -18.78 4.31
C ARG A 804 -9.09 -19.70 3.34
N HIS A 805 -9.72 -19.13 2.31
CA HIS A 805 -10.45 -19.87 1.28
C HIS A 805 -9.55 -20.27 0.09
N GLY A 806 -8.27 -19.87 0.12
CA GLY A 806 -7.27 -20.22 -0.88
C GLY A 806 -6.33 -21.32 -0.39
N GLY A 807 -5.11 -21.30 -0.93
CA GLY A 807 -4.01 -22.12 -0.43
C GLY A 807 -3.98 -23.55 -0.95
N ASN A 808 -4.78 -23.88 -1.97
CA ASN A 808 -4.78 -25.19 -2.63
C ASN A 808 -4.44 -25.04 -4.12
N ILE A 809 -3.93 -26.10 -4.73
CA ILE A 809 -3.94 -26.26 -6.19
C ILE A 809 -5.29 -26.90 -6.55
N VAL A 810 -6.08 -26.20 -7.34
CA VAL A 810 -7.44 -26.61 -7.73
C VAL A 810 -7.41 -27.42 -9.03
N ALA A 811 -6.53 -27.02 -9.95
CA ALA A 811 -6.30 -27.73 -11.21
C ALA A 811 -4.85 -27.62 -11.63
N GLU A 812 -4.35 -28.66 -12.30
CA GLU A 812 -3.06 -28.61 -12.99
C GLU A 812 -3.12 -29.45 -14.28
N GLY A 813 -2.41 -29.02 -15.32
CA GLY A 813 -2.44 -29.70 -16.62
C GLY A 813 -2.04 -28.78 -17.76
N SER A 814 -2.42 -29.13 -18.98
CA SER A 814 -2.39 -28.18 -20.09
C SER A 814 -3.43 -27.06 -19.88
N PRO A 815 -3.33 -25.92 -20.59
CA PRO A 815 -4.37 -24.89 -20.53
C PRO A 815 -5.77 -25.42 -20.87
N ALA A 816 -5.88 -26.41 -21.77
CA ALA A 816 -7.16 -27.06 -22.09
C ALA A 816 -7.71 -27.91 -20.93
N ASP A 817 -6.84 -28.62 -20.22
CA ASP A 817 -7.24 -29.41 -19.05
C ASP A 817 -7.78 -28.51 -17.94
N VAL A 818 -7.09 -27.39 -17.66
CA VAL A 818 -7.54 -26.39 -16.67
C VAL A 818 -8.83 -25.70 -17.12
N ALA A 819 -8.98 -25.38 -18.41
CA ALA A 819 -10.22 -24.80 -18.96
C ALA A 819 -11.43 -25.73 -18.79
N SER A 820 -11.21 -27.05 -18.77
CA SER A 820 -12.27 -28.04 -18.59
C SER A 820 -12.71 -28.24 -17.13
N ASN A 821 -11.95 -27.72 -16.17
CA ASN A 821 -12.26 -27.84 -14.75
C ASN A 821 -13.07 -26.62 -14.25
N PRO A 822 -14.37 -26.77 -13.93
CA PRO A 822 -15.22 -25.65 -13.51
C PRO A 822 -14.87 -25.10 -12.12
N GLU A 823 -14.16 -25.86 -11.29
CA GLU A 823 -13.73 -25.39 -9.97
C GLU A 823 -12.51 -24.47 -10.06
N ALA A 824 -11.72 -24.60 -11.14
CA ALA A 824 -10.54 -23.79 -11.39
C ALA A 824 -10.94 -22.34 -11.63
N PRO A 825 -10.57 -21.38 -10.76
CA PRO A 825 -10.91 -19.99 -10.96
C PRO A 825 -10.47 -19.49 -12.32
N THR A 826 -9.32 -19.88 -12.85
CA THR A 826 -8.83 -19.37 -14.14
C THR A 826 -9.61 -19.91 -15.35
N SER A 827 -10.40 -20.99 -15.21
CA SER A 827 -11.07 -21.68 -16.32
C SER A 827 -11.90 -20.79 -17.26
N PRO A 828 -12.70 -19.79 -16.81
CA PRO A 828 -13.54 -18.98 -17.70
C PRO A 828 -12.76 -18.08 -18.67
N TRP A 829 -11.47 -17.86 -18.40
CA TRP A 829 -10.61 -16.97 -19.16
C TRP A 829 -9.66 -17.71 -20.11
N LEU A 830 -9.63 -19.04 -20.04
CA LEU A 830 -8.88 -19.87 -20.97
C LEU A 830 -9.73 -20.16 -22.21
N VAL A 831 -9.07 -20.30 -23.36
CA VAL A 831 -9.75 -20.68 -24.59
C VAL A 831 -9.88 -22.21 -24.60
N PRO A 832 -11.10 -22.77 -24.54
CA PRO A 832 -11.28 -24.19 -24.82
C PRO A 832 -10.92 -24.39 -26.29
N ARG A 833 -9.82 -25.08 -26.55
CA ARG A 833 -9.39 -25.40 -27.92
C ARG A 833 -10.16 -26.59 -28.47
#